data_AF-A0A1H9LY02-F1
#
_entry.id   AF-A0A1H9LY02-F1
#
_cell.length_a   1.000
_cell.length_b   1.000
_cell.length_c   1.000
_cell.angle_alpha   90.00
_cell.angle_beta   90.00
_cell.angle_gamma   90.00
#
_symmetry.space_group_name_H-M   'P 1'
#
loop_
_entity.id
_entity.type
_entity.pdbx_description
1 polymer ?
#
loop_
_entity_poly.entity_id
_entity_poly.type
_entity_poly.pdbx_seq_one_letter_code
_entity_poly.pdbx_strand_id
1 'polypeptide(L)'
;MVSTAEKAVAKKYIPEWIKLDFFNDSNLKNDIQNRISSNCRIEFINALNHIKGDNRDGGGVSFSEITLLAMAYFYSEIFKDKIKDNYYSLRMVKGFLDADNQSNYIAIHEIDVEFFALRNDYYFRHCWLIIQSAWYFNSEYFGHHQYIDYINHFIMTGNKLPLSNYKFDKVHLEGKYEDLQKQINKNLPINKFKLVSDWYHGILFLVCKELKLPTTYFNVIDKDSREFNPWTKTARILRHLAPFKIIECDIKSAFPTFLDIEVGSCLKDNVYNNLMLSKKIGRGEAKVLFNTYCNSGRYKSKEETISFFVECGYTFEQANEIIDMTHDPKRKFYSFMTEQEQNAIQNFIVMNDLNRGTRLHDALYFIDNVIKPMILKVKPNCDFGYKEINRPVLLESFGLSTKRLSYAYVSSIPKGLNMIVKYEGIKSEIKGKANGFVFYKEKYKYITANFNLNDYTIDYETLCIRLEEMISRLRFLNGKAIKSNDLLSILKFIRANSQYVFNVRTLYYRALKFQFNPEHIFYKERDYGMTKQLLFKKKIEFLAARNDAEKTVNTMNNLKSLFFLIEERISKSDYNYLNELELKGHRRNNSLVLAIVQKFNLLVTGRKRFSKTMERDSIKNEPLYCDTIKRLLLKALSLKKQLKKAYVKNGISEWEKELKKYKSLKSTRLIANQLFWILSEIVGIETDLNINPDEEMINHLKADLMAMIDKNTSLSKEGSVLKFDSLYMLQVSQIPVISDLNTIFETKMDNSIFNQISIEEANVEGEVFFKEYLKFHNIEHKQKRKFVPNTNIQKYQFPELRFDQ
;
A
#
# COMPACT_ATOMS: atom_id res chain seq x y z
N MET A 1 25.98 11.05 31.01
CA MET A 1 25.16 11.32 32.21
C MET A 1 24.05 12.29 31.84
N VAL A 2 22.82 11.80 31.67
CA VAL A 2 21.59 12.51 32.04
C VAL A 2 20.65 11.42 32.55
N SER A 3 20.64 11.27 33.87
CA SER A 3 19.60 10.56 34.61
C SER A 3 18.40 11.50 34.64
N THR A 4 17.43 11.27 33.77
CA THR A 4 16.05 11.65 34.06
C THR A 4 15.36 10.36 34.47
N ALA A 5 15.33 10.10 35.78
CA ALA A 5 14.32 9.21 36.33
C ALA A 5 12.96 9.77 35.88
N GLU A 6 12.35 9.13 34.88
CA GLU A 6 10.94 9.32 34.52
C GLU A 6 10.16 9.16 35.84
N LYS A 7 9.64 10.28 36.37
CA LYS A 7 8.80 10.25 37.57
C LYS A 7 7.64 9.32 37.28
N ALA A 8 7.62 8.14 37.89
CA ALA A 8 6.53 7.18 37.74
C ALA A 8 5.21 7.89 38.07
N VAL A 9 4.35 8.05 37.06
CA VAL A 9 3.01 8.61 37.23
C VAL A 9 2.27 7.75 38.25
N ALA A 10 1.57 8.37 39.19
CA ALA A 10 0.85 7.66 40.24
C ALA A 10 -0.16 6.66 39.61
N LYS A 11 0.07 5.35 39.81
CA LYS A 11 -0.76 4.22 39.35
C LYS A 11 -2.12 4.14 40.10
N LYS A 12 -2.86 5.26 40.17
CA LYS A 12 -4.02 5.48 41.05
C LYS A 12 -5.20 4.54 40.79
N TYR A 13 -5.35 4.06 39.55
CA TYR A 13 -6.50 3.25 39.12
C TYR A 13 -6.10 1.87 38.57
N ILE A 14 -4.91 1.37 38.91
CA ILE A 14 -4.46 0.02 38.54
C ILE A 14 -4.62 -0.91 39.76
N PRO A 15 -5.40 -2.01 39.66
CA PRO A 15 -5.43 -3.06 40.68
C PRO A 15 -4.06 -3.64 40.98
N GLU A 16 -3.82 -4.00 42.24
CA GLU A 16 -2.52 -4.59 42.66
C GLU A 16 -2.16 -5.85 41.87
N TRP A 17 -3.14 -6.71 41.58
CA TRP A 17 -2.92 -7.96 40.84
C TRP A 17 -2.59 -7.77 39.34
N ILE A 18 -2.78 -6.56 38.79
CA ILE A 18 -2.34 -6.20 37.43
C ILE A 18 -0.91 -5.66 37.45
N LYS A 19 -0.47 -5.07 38.57
CA LYS A 19 0.85 -4.44 38.63
C LYS A 19 1.92 -5.51 38.48
N LEU A 20 2.81 -5.24 37.53
CA LEU A 20 4.00 -6.04 37.30
C LEU A 20 5.13 -5.38 38.10
N ASP A 21 5.48 -5.93 39.26
CA ASP A 21 6.55 -5.41 40.12
C ASP A 21 7.94 -5.83 39.60
N PHE A 22 8.21 -5.56 38.33
CA PHE A 22 9.53 -5.73 37.72
C PHE A 22 10.36 -4.47 37.91
N PHE A 23 10.70 -4.14 39.16
CA PHE A 23 11.71 -3.13 39.43
C PHE A 23 13.10 -3.74 39.24
N ASN A 24 14.10 -2.93 38.88
CA ASN A 24 15.51 -3.36 38.75
C ASN A 24 16.13 -3.58 40.14
N ASP A 25 15.55 -4.46 40.94
CA ASP A 25 16.18 -4.99 42.14
C ASP A 25 16.93 -6.28 41.80
N SER A 26 17.83 -6.69 42.71
CA SER A 26 18.62 -7.93 42.58
C SER A 26 17.76 -9.20 42.48
N ASN A 27 16.46 -9.12 42.76
CA ASN A 27 15.56 -10.27 42.74
C ASN A 27 15.13 -10.64 41.33
N LEU A 28 14.84 -9.65 40.46
CA LEU A 28 14.40 -9.93 39.08
C LEU A 28 15.42 -10.74 38.28
N LYS A 29 16.72 -10.41 38.41
CA LYS A 29 17.80 -11.19 37.78
C LYS A 29 17.78 -12.64 38.24
N ASN A 30 17.76 -12.86 39.57
CA ASN A 30 17.76 -14.20 40.14
C ASN A 30 16.52 -14.99 39.72
N ASP A 31 15.35 -14.35 39.68
CA ASP A 31 14.09 -14.96 39.24
C ASP A 31 14.13 -15.43 37.78
N ILE A 32 14.72 -14.63 36.89
CA ILE A 32 14.91 -14.98 35.48
C ILE A 32 15.92 -16.13 35.37
N GLN A 33 17.07 -16.02 36.03
CA GLN A 33 18.14 -17.02 35.97
C GLN A 33 17.69 -18.38 36.50
N ASN A 34 16.92 -18.41 37.59
CA ASN A 34 16.37 -19.63 38.16
C ASN A 34 15.35 -20.33 37.23
N ARG A 35 14.78 -19.61 36.26
CA ARG A 35 13.87 -20.14 35.24
C ARG A 35 14.57 -20.53 33.94
N ILE A 36 15.85 -20.20 33.78
CA ILE A 36 16.64 -20.67 32.64
C ILE A 36 17.00 -22.13 32.89
N SER A 37 16.24 -23.01 32.26
CA SER A 37 16.43 -24.47 32.31
C SER A 37 16.44 -25.05 30.89
N SER A 38 16.83 -26.32 30.74
CA SER A 38 16.68 -27.05 29.48
C SER A 38 15.22 -27.16 29.00
N ASN A 39 14.25 -26.99 29.90
CA ASN A 39 12.82 -27.08 29.63
C ASN A 39 12.13 -25.72 29.51
N CYS A 40 12.87 -24.61 29.59
CA CYS A 40 12.33 -23.25 29.58
C CYS A 40 11.33 -22.99 28.44
N ARG A 41 11.61 -23.53 27.24
CA ARG A 41 10.71 -23.47 26.08
C ARG A 41 9.34 -24.13 26.35
N ILE A 42 9.34 -25.32 26.96
CA ILE A 42 8.13 -26.09 27.26
C ILE A 42 7.35 -25.39 28.36
N GLU A 43 8.02 -24.94 29.42
CA GLU A 43 7.41 -24.21 30.53
C GLU A 43 6.74 -22.92 30.06
N PHE A 44 7.43 -22.14 29.20
CA PHE A 44 6.87 -20.92 28.63
C PHE A 44 5.58 -21.17 27.84
N ILE A 45 5.55 -22.22 27.02
CA ILE A 45 4.38 -22.54 26.19
C ILE A 45 3.23 -23.13 26.99
N ASN A 46 3.53 -23.98 27.97
CA ASN A 46 2.52 -24.47 28.89
C ASN A 46 1.88 -23.31 29.64
N ALA A 47 2.67 -22.34 30.13
CA ALA A 47 2.14 -21.15 30.78
C ALA A 47 1.27 -20.31 29.83
N LEU A 48 1.68 -20.15 28.56
CA LEU A 48 0.91 -19.42 27.55
C LEU A 48 -0.45 -20.06 27.21
N ASN A 49 -0.54 -21.40 27.24
CA ASN A 49 -1.81 -22.09 27.05
C ASN A 49 -2.80 -21.89 28.21
N HIS A 50 -2.31 -21.40 29.35
CA HIS A 50 -3.08 -21.20 30.56
C HIS A 50 -3.09 -19.73 31.05
N ILE A 51 -2.99 -18.76 30.15
CA ILE A 51 -3.05 -17.32 30.51
C ILE A 51 -4.34 -17.03 31.29
N LYS A 52 -4.19 -16.49 32.50
CA LYS A 52 -5.32 -16.05 33.33
C LYS A 52 -6.06 -14.87 32.68
N GLY A 53 -7.35 -15.05 32.42
CA GLY A 53 -8.24 -14.02 31.86
C GLY A 53 -9.16 -13.35 32.90
N ASP A 54 -10.31 -12.84 32.45
CA ASP A 54 -11.29 -12.14 33.30
C ASP A 54 -12.31 -13.07 33.97
N ASN A 55 -12.21 -14.39 33.78
CA ASN A 55 -13.03 -15.36 34.48
C ASN A 55 -12.55 -15.50 35.93
N ARG A 56 -13.38 -15.06 36.88
CA ARG A 56 -13.03 -15.03 38.32
C ARG A 56 -12.89 -16.41 38.94
N ASP A 57 -13.65 -17.38 38.43
CA ASP A 57 -13.63 -18.76 38.89
C ASP A 57 -12.61 -19.60 38.09
N GLY A 58 -12.02 -18.99 37.06
CA GLY A 58 -10.96 -19.58 36.25
C GLY A 58 -9.62 -19.53 36.98
N GLY A 59 -8.94 -20.68 37.02
CA GLY A 59 -7.52 -20.76 37.37
C GLY A 59 -6.63 -20.10 36.30
N GLY A 60 -5.44 -20.66 36.09
CA GLY A 60 -4.49 -20.20 35.08
C GLY A 60 -3.29 -19.46 35.67
N VAL A 61 -2.29 -19.27 34.82
CA VAL A 61 -1.00 -18.67 35.16
C VAL A 61 -1.12 -17.15 35.07
N SER A 62 -0.59 -16.46 36.09
CA SER A 62 -0.59 -15.00 36.10
C SER A 62 0.29 -14.46 34.96
N PHE A 63 -0.09 -13.31 34.42
CA PHE A 63 0.68 -12.67 33.36
C PHE A 63 2.09 -12.26 33.83
N SER A 64 2.27 -12.00 35.12
CA SER A 64 3.59 -11.76 35.73
C SER A 64 4.51 -12.98 35.57
N GLU A 65 4.02 -14.18 35.90
CA GLU A 65 4.80 -15.42 35.75
C GLU A 65 5.11 -15.71 34.27
N ILE A 66 4.12 -15.54 33.39
CA ILE A 66 4.33 -15.68 31.94
C ILE A 66 5.38 -14.69 31.42
N THR A 67 5.43 -13.48 31.96
CA THR A 67 6.45 -12.49 31.57
C THR A 67 7.84 -12.93 32.02
N LEU A 68 7.99 -13.46 33.24
CA LEU A 68 9.27 -13.99 33.72
C LEU A 68 9.76 -15.16 32.87
N LEU A 69 8.86 -16.08 32.51
CA LEU A 69 9.16 -17.18 31.59
C LEU A 69 9.51 -16.67 30.18
N ALA A 70 8.85 -15.62 29.69
CA ALA A 70 9.19 -15.00 28.41
C ALA A 70 10.58 -14.36 28.43
N MET A 71 10.98 -13.73 29.54
CA MET A 71 12.32 -13.17 29.72
C MET A 71 13.38 -14.28 29.84
N ALA A 72 13.08 -15.36 30.55
CA ALA A 72 13.96 -16.54 30.62
C ALA A 72 14.15 -17.16 29.23
N TYR A 73 13.05 -17.35 28.48
CA TYR A 73 13.07 -17.83 27.10
C TYR A 73 13.88 -16.91 26.17
N PHE A 74 13.75 -15.59 26.35
CA PHE A 74 14.55 -14.62 25.60
C PHE A 74 16.05 -14.84 25.82
N TYR A 75 16.50 -14.96 27.08
CA TYR A 75 17.91 -15.13 27.39
C TYR A 75 18.48 -16.52 27.07
N SER A 76 17.65 -17.57 27.08
CA SER A 76 18.09 -18.92 26.74
C SER A 76 18.11 -19.17 25.22
N GLU A 77 17.05 -18.79 24.51
CA GLU A 77 16.84 -19.17 23.12
C GLU A 77 17.13 -18.06 22.11
N ILE A 78 16.80 -16.80 22.43
CA ILE A 78 16.80 -15.68 21.49
C ILE A 78 18.11 -14.88 21.53
N PHE A 79 18.58 -14.49 22.72
CA PHE A 79 19.76 -13.66 22.93
C PHE A 79 21.01 -14.54 23.07
N LYS A 80 21.99 -14.39 22.17
CA LYS A 80 23.19 -15.24 22.14
C LYS A 80 24.48 -14.54 22.54
N ASP A 81 24.44 -13.22 22.69
CA ASP A 81 25.58 -12.44 23.16
C ASP A 81 25.80 -12.58 24.67
N LYS A 82 26.97 -12.12 25.13
CA LYS A 82 27.32 -12.13 26.55
C LYS A 82 26.35 -11.24 27.34
N ILE A 83 25.57 -11.87 28.23
CA ILE A 83 24.59 -11.18 29.08
C ILE A 83 25.32 -10.40 30.18
N LYS A 84 24.98 -9.11 30.32
CA LYS A 84 25.47 -8.24 31.40
C LYS A 84 24.39 -8.08 32.47
N ASP A 85 24.79 -7.78 33.70
CA ASP A 85 23.87 -7.66 34.83
C ASP A 85 22.79 -6.60 34.62
N ASN A 86 23.15 -5.47 33.99
CA ASN A 86 22.22 -4.39 33.68
C ASN A 86 21.22 -4.75 32.56
N TYR A 87 21.35 -5.91 31.90
CA TYR A 87 20.42 -6.34 30.87
C TYR A 87 19.15 -6.95 31.45
N TYR A 88 19.19 -7.51 32.67
CA TYR A 88 18.04 -8.15 33.34
C TYR A 88 16.96 -7.16 33.80
N SER A 89 16.32 -6.51 32.83
CA SER A 89 15.18 -5.61 33.03
C SER A 89 14.20 -5.75 31.87
N LEU A 90 12.93 -5.54 32.15
CA LEU A 90 11.89 -5.56 31.12
C LEU A 90 12.12 -4.49 30.04
N ARG A 91 12.64 -3.32 30.44
CA ARG A 91 12.99 -2.22 29.53
C ARG A 91 14.08 -2.62 28.54
N MET A 92 15.13 -3.31 29.00
CA MET A 92 16.23 -3.75 28.13
C MET A 92 15.82 -4.88 27.20
N VAL A 93 15.10 -5.90 27.70
CA VAL A 93 14.61 -7.01 26.86
C VAL A 93 13.69 -6.48 25.76
N LYS A 94 12.74 -5.59 26.10
CA LYS A 94 11.92 -4.90 25.10
C LYS A 94 12.78 -4.11 24.12
N GLY A 95 13.74 -3.33 24.61
CA GLY A 95 14.66 -2.57 23.74
C GLY A 95 15.37 -3.46 22.74
N PHE A 96 15.89 -4.62 23.15
CA PHE A 96 16.54 -5.56 22.24
C PHE A 96 15.56 -6.12 21.20
N LEU A 97 14.33 -6.45 21.61
CA LEU A 97 13.28 -6.93 20.71
C LEU A 97 12.76 -5.84 19.75
N ASP A 98 12.73 -4.58 20.16
CA ASP A 98 12.47 -3.44 19.29
C ASP A 98 13.65 -3.23 18.32
N ALA A 99 14.87 -3.44 18.82
CA ALA A 99 16.07 -3.27 18.05
C ALA A 99 16.30 -4.38 17.04
N ASP A 100 15.88 -5.61 17.28
CA ASP A 100 16.02 -6.69 16.32
C ASP A 100 14.72 -7.48 16.16
N ASN A 101 13.67 -6.77 15.75
CA ASN A 101 12.35 -7.35 15.60
C ASN A 101 12.28 -8.33 14.41
N GLN A 102 12.32 -9.63 14.70
CA GLN A 102 12.14 -10.71 13.72
C GLN A 102 10.67 -10.97 13.35
N SER A 103 9.73 -10.26 13.97
CA SER A 103 8.31 -10.37 13.68
C SER A 103 7.85 -9.34 12.65
N ASN A 104 6.62 -9.51 12.16
CA ASN A 104 5.97 -8.53 11.30
C ASN A 104 5.13 -7.51 12.09
N TYR A 105 5.16 -7.56 13.42
CA TYR A 105 4.40 -6.65 14.26
C TYR A 105 5.10 -5.31 14.42
N ILE A 106 4.30 -4.28 14.71
CA ILE A 106 4.78 -2.91 14.91
C ILE A 106 4.42 -2.46 16.32
N ALA A 107 5.43 -2.09 17.11
CA ALA A 107 5.24 -1.50 18.43
C ALA A 107 4.75 -0.04 18.30
N ILE A 108 3.90 0.39 19.23
CA ILE A 108 3.46 1.80 19.29
C ILE A 108 4.52 2.68 19.91
N HIS A 109 5.18 2.19 20.96
CA HIS A 109 6.28 2.88 21.64
C HIS A 109 7.52 2.01 21.52
N GLU A 110 8.58 2.54 20.92
CA GLU A 110 9.86 1.85 20.85
C GLU A 110 10.83 2.36 21.89
N ILE A 111 11.75 1.48 22.31
CA ILE A 111 12.86 1.79 23.19
C ILE A 111 14.14 1.70 22.35
N ASP A 112 15.00 2.71 22.47
CA ASP A 112 16.30 2.70 21.81
C ASP A 112 17.35 2.13 22.76
N VAL A 113 18.02 1.07 22.32
CA VAL A 113 19.12 0.41 23.03
C VAL A 113 20.19 0.00 22.02
N GLU A 114 21.34 -0.43 22.53
CA GLU A 114 22.37 -1.06 21.71
C GLU A 114 21.81 -2.31 21.00
N PHE A 115 22.05 -2.42 19.70
CA PHE A 115 21.63 -3.55 18.89
C PHE A 115 22.44 -4.79 19.18
N PHE A 116 21.71 -5.89 19.27
CA PHE A 116 22.24 -7.24 19.29
C PHE A 116 21.46 -8.05 18.25
N ALA A 117 22.17 -8.86 17.48
CA ALA A 117 21.52 -9.77 16.55
C ALA A 117 20.84 -10.88 17.36
N LEU A 118 19.51 -10.96 17.26
CA LEU A 118 18.69 -11.96 17.93
C LEU A 118 18.44 -13.15 17.00
N ARG A 119 18.37 -14.33 17.60
CA ARG A 119 17.98 -15.54 16.89
C ARG A 119 16.46 -15.55 16.67
N ASN A 120 16.03 -15.77 15.44
CA ASN A 120 14.63 -15.99 15.10
C ASN A 120 14.18 -17.41 15.49
N ASP A 121 14.07 -17.67 16.79
CA ASP A 121 13.58 -18.96 17.31
C ASP A 121 12.06 -19.11 17.15
N TYR A 122 11.53 -20.32 17.30
CA TYR A 122 10.16 -20.69 16.95
C TYR A 122 9.10 -19.84 17.66
N TYR A 123 9.32 -19.52 18.95
CA TYR A 123 8.41 -18.69 19.74
C TYR A 123 8.83 -17.22 19.86
N PHE A 124 9.68 -16.71 18.95
CA PHE A 124 10.08 -15.29 18.95
C PHE A 124 8.87 -14.35 18.98
N ARG A 125 7.86 -14.61 18.13
CA ARG A 125 6.63 -13.80 18.04
C ARG A 125 5.82 -13.80 19.35
N HIS A 126 5.82 -14.93 20.06
CA HIS A 126 5.12 -15.07 21.34
C HIS A 126 5.84 -14.24 22.40
N CYS A 127 7.15 -14.43 22.53
CA CYS A 127 8.01 -13.65 23.41
C CYS A 127 7.84 -12.13 23.13
N TRP A 128 7.86 -11.73 21.86
CA TRP A 128 7.67 -10.34 21.46
C TRP A 128 6.35 -9.77 21.98
N LEU A 129 5.19 -10.37 21.66
CA LEU A 129 3.88 -9.85 22.07
C LEU A 129 3.72 -9.78 23.61
N ILE A 130 4.26 -10.76 24.33
CA ILE A 130 4.22 -10.80 25.80
C ILE A 130 5.07 -9.68 26.38
N ILE A 131 6.33 -9.53 25.93
CA ILE A 131 7.24 -8.50 26.44
C ILE A 131 6.73 -7.09 26.14
N GLN A 132 6.19 -6.86 24.92
CA GLN A 132 5.58 -5.57 24.58
C GLN A 132 4.40 -5.23 25.48
N SER A 133 3.52 -6.20 25.73
CA SER A 133 2.35 -6.02 26.60
C SER A 133 2.76 -5.80 28.07
N ALA A 134 3.72 -6.58 28.57
CA ALA A 134 4.24 -6.44 29.91
C ALA A 134 4.90 -5.09 30.16
N TRP A 135 5.76 -4.63 29.24
CA TRP A 135 6.37 -3.33 29.39
C TRP A 135 5.32 -2.23 29.38
N TYR A 136 4.33 -2.33 28.49
CA TYR A 136 3.24 -1.38 28.39
C TYR A 136 2.45 -1.27 29.70
N PHE A 137 2.06 -2.39 30.29
CA PHE A 137 1.36 -2.40 31.58
C PHE A 137 2.19 -1.84 32.74
N ASN A 138 3.52 -1.88 32.63
CA ASN A 138 4.43 -1.30 33.62
C ASN A 138 4.88 0.14 33.29
N SER A 139 4.45 0.70 32.15
CA SER A 139 4.81 2.04 31.69
C SER A 139 3.82 3.11 32.16
N GLU A 140 4.18 4.39 31.98
CA GLU A 140 3.28 5.52 32.21
C GLU A 140 2.08 5.58 31.24
N TYR A 141 2.15 4.83 30.14
CA TYR A 141 1.11 4.84 29.11
C TYR A 141 -0.12 4.01 29.48
N PHE A 142 -0.05 3.19 30.54
CA PHE A 142 -1.13 2.33 31.00
C PHE A 142 -1.68 2.74 32.37
N GLY A 143 -2.98 2.54 32.57
CA GLY A 143 -3.65 2.77 33.86
C GLY A 143 -4.02 4.22 34.19
N HIS A 144 -3.57 5.19 33.38
CA HIS A 144 -3.99 6.59 33.45
C HIS A 144 -4.47 7.08 32.08
N HIS A 145 -5.65 7.69 32.04
CA HIS A 145 -6.17 8.37 30.87
C HIS A 145 -7.25 9.36 31.32
N GLN A 146 -7.39 10.51 30.66
CA GLN A 146 -8.37 11.52 31.07
C GLN A 146 -9.80 10.96 31.15
N TYR A 147 -10.18 10.04 30.26
CA TYR A 147 -11.46 9.33 30.34
C TYR A 147 -11.62 8.55 31.65
N ILE A 148 -10.57 7.84 32.09
CA ILE A 148 -10.57 7.09 33.35
C ILE A 148 -10.71 8.06 34.52
N ASP A 149 -9.97 9.18 34.52
CA ASP A 149 -10.01 10.18 35.58
C ASP A 149 -11.41 10.80 35.72
N TYR A 150 -12.04 11.14 34.60
CA TYR A 150 -13.37 11.74 34.57
C TYR A 150 -14.46 10.79 35.04
N ILE A 151 -14.40 9.53 34.62
CA ILE A 151 -15.35 8.51 35.04
C ILE A 151 -15.15 8.16 36.51
N ASN A 152 -13.92 7.93 36.95
CA ASN A 152 -13.65 7.57 38.34
C ASN A 152 -13.89 8.73 39.31
N HIS A 153 -13.63 9.98 38.91
CA HIS A 153 -14.03 11.13 39.71
C HIS A 153 -15.54 11.16 39.93
N PHE A 154 -16.33 10.98 38.85
CA PHE A 154 -17.80 10.94 38.95
C PHE A 154 -18.29 9.78 39.82
N ILE A 155 -17.70 8.59 39.68
CA ILE A 155 -18.03 7.43 40.54
C ILE A 155 -17.75 7.74 42.02
N MET A 156 -16.69 8.49 42.32
CA MET A 156 -16.27 8.79 43.69
C MET A 156 -17.05 9.94 44.33
N THR A 157 -17.37 10.99 43.56
CA THR A 157 -17.89 12.25 44.10
C THR A 157 -19.34 12.52 43.72
N GLY A 158 -19.88 11.80 42.73
CA GLY A 158 -21.16 12.13 42.09
C GLY A 158 -21.10 13.37 41.19
N ASN A 159 -19.96 14.07 41.13
CA ASN A 159 -19.81 15.32 40.39
C ASN A 159 -19.04 15.13 39.09
N LYS A 160 -19.42 15.87 38.05
CA LYS A 160 -18.71 15.86 36.76
C LYS A 160 -17.50 16.80 36.82
N LEU A 161 -16.37 16.38 36.25
CA LEU A 161 -15.24 17.28 36.03
C LEU A 161 -15.53 18.27 34.88
N PRO A 162 -14.86 19.44 34.83
CA PRO A 162 -15.11 20.46 33.81
C PRO A 162 -14.91 19.94 32.38
N LEU A 163 -15.99 19.83 31.61
CA LEU A 163 -15.96 19.35 30.21
C LEU A 163 -15.15 20.24 29.26
N SER A 164 -14.90 21.50 29.63
CA SER A 164 -14.00 22.39 28.90
C SER A 164 -12.57 21.85 28.82
N ASN A 165 -12.12 21.13 29.85
CA ASN A 165 -10.77 20.57 29.94
C ASN A 165 -10.66 19.19 29.29
N TYR A 166 -11.78 18.56 28.91
CA TYR A 166 -11.80 17.23 28.30
C TYR A 166 -11.43 17.30 26.81
N LYS A 167 -10.37 16.58 26.43
CA LYS A 167 -9.76 16.65 25.08
C LYS A 167 -10.28 15.60 24.10
N PHE A 168 -11.18 14.71 24.53
CA PHE A 168 -11.68 13.59 23.73
C PHE A 168 -13.19 13.75 23.46
N ASP A 169 -13.84 12.67 23.00
CA ASP A 169 -15.27 12.66 22.63
C ASP A 169 -16.19 12.96 23.82
N LYS A 170 -16.65 14.22 23.91
CA LYS A 170 -17.50 14.72 24.99
C LYS A 170 -18.87 14.04 25.01
N VAL A 171 -19.45 13.78 23.84
CA VAL A 171 -20.77 13.14 23.71
C VAL A 171 -20.72 11.72 24.27
N HIS A 172 -19.65 10.98 23.94
CA HIS A 172 -19.45 9.64 24.49
C HIS A 172 -19.30 9.66 26.02
N LEU A 173 -18.55 10.62 26.56
CA LEU A 173 -18.38 10.78 28.00
C LEU A 173 -19.70 11.11 28.72
N GLU A 174 -20.48 12.02 28.16
CA GLU A 174 -21.81 12.40 28.70
C GLU A 174 -22.77 11.22 28.73
N GLY A 175 -22.89 10.48 27.63
CA GLY A 175 -23.70 9.26 27.60
C GLY A 175 -23.25 8.24 28.65
N LYS A 176 -21.93 8.14 28.90
CA LYS A 176 -21.43 7.26 29.97
C LYS A 176 -21.81 7.74 31.36
N TYR A 177 -21.83 9.05 31.61
CA TYR A 177 -22.31 9.60 32.87
C TYR A 177 -23.79 9.28 33.11
N GLU A 178 -24.63 9.36 32.07
CA GLU A 178 -26.04 8.98 32.17
C GLU A 178 -26.22 7.50 32.52
N ASP A 179 -25.44 6.62 31.89
CA ASP A 179 -25.45 5.19 32.20
C ASP A 179 -25.04 4.91 33.64
N LEU A 180 -24.00 5.60 34.13
CA LEU A 180 -23.54 5.48 35.52
C LEU A 180 -24.57 6.03 36.49
N GLN A 181 -25.19 7.16 36.19
CA GLN A 181 -26.26 7.72 37.02
C GLN A 181 -27.44 6.74 37.12
N LYS A 182 -27.83 6.10 36.01
CA LYS A 182 -28.85 5.04 36.02
C LYS A 182 -28.45 3.84 36.89
N GLN A 183 -27.17 3.48 36.93
CA GLN A 183 -26.67 2.40 37.79
C GLN A 183 -26.65 2.78 39.27
N ILE A 184 -26.20 4.00 39.58
CA ILE A 184 -26.22 4.58 40.93
C ILE A 184 -27.67 4.62 41.45
N ASN A 185 -28.60 5.11 40.64
CA ASN A 185 -30.03 5.15 40.98
C ASN A 185 -30.63 3.75 41.22
N LYS A 186 -30.03 2.69 40.67
CA LYS A 186 -30.42 1.29 40.86
C LYS A 186 -29.62 0.57 41.94
N ASN A 187 -28.76 1.27 42.70
CA ASN A 187 -27.87 0.71 43.71
C ASN A 187 -26.97 -0.44 43.20
N LEU A 188 -26.59 -0.41 41.92
CA LEU A 188 -25.71 -1.42 41.35
C LEU A 188 -24.25 -1.14 41.75
N PRO A 189 -23.46 -2.17 42.14
CA PRO A 189 -22.07 -1.98 42.53
C PRO A 189 -21.21 -1.53 41.35
N ILE A 190 -20.50 -0.41 41.50
CA ILE A 190 -19.61 0.16 40.47
C ILE A 190 -18.16 0.00 40.92
N ASN A 191 -17.40 -0.84 40.20
CA ASN A 191 -15.98 -1.05 40.48
C ASN A 191 -15.13 0.02 39.78
N LYS A 192 -14.45 0.86 40.58
CA LYS A 192 -13.54 1.93 40.12
C LYS A 192 -12.35 1.45 39.27
N PHE A 193 -11.98 0.18 39.39
CA PHE A 193 -10.89 -0.41 38.62
C PHE A 193 -11.35 -1.09 37.33
N LYS A 194 -12.67 -1.19 37.13
CA LYS A 194 -13.27 -1.97 36.04
C LYS A 194 -12.76 -1.55 34.67
N LEU A 195 -12.65 -0.25 34.40
CA LEU A 195 -12.17 0.25 33.11
C LEU A 195 -10.75 -0.21 32.78
N VAL A 196 -9.84 -0.16 33.77
CA VAL A 196 -8.44 -0.58 33.60
C VAL A 196 -8.33 -2.09 33.51
N SER A 197 -9.13 -2.83 34.29
CA SER A 197 -9.21 -4.29 34.25
C SER A 197 -9.74 -4.80 32.90
N ASP A 198 -10.85 -4.23 32.40
CA ASP A 198 -11.45 -4.58 31.11
C ASP A 198 -10.49 -4.26 29.96
N TRP A 199 -9.68 -3.20 30.10
CA TRP A 199 -8.66 -2.84 29.13
C TRP A 199 -7.47 -3.81 29.14
N TYR A 200 -6.96 -4.15 30.33
CA TYR A 200 -5.90 -5.15 30.52
C TYR A 200 -6.27 -6.50 29.91
N HIS A 201 -7.43 -7.05 30.27
CA HIS A 201 -7.88 -8.33 29.72
C HIS A 201 -8.21 -8.25 28.24
N GLY A 202 -8.67 -7.09 27.75
CA GLY A 202 -8.86 -6.84 26.33
C GLY A 202 -7.55 -6.99 25.53
N ILE A 203 -6.45 -6.42 26.01
CA ILE A 203 -5.13 -6.56 25.38
C ILE A 203 -4.66 -8.01 25.43
N LEU A 204 -4.78 -8.68 26.57
CA LEU A 204 -4.39 -10.10 26.69
C LEU A 204 -5.21 -11.00 25.76
N PHE A 205 -6.51 -10.74 25.65
CA PHE A 205 -7.39 -11.48 24.75
C PHE A 205 -6.97 -11.33 23.29
N LEU A 206 -6.60 -10.11 22.84
CA LEU A 206 -6.04 -9.89 21.51
C LEU A 206 -4.76 -10.68 21.28
N VAL A 207 -3.85 -10.73 22.27
CA VAL A 207 -2.61 -11.52 22.19
C VAL A 207 -2.93 -13.01 22.05
N CYS A 208 -3.86 -13.54 22.84
CA CYS A 208 -4.29 -14.94 22.72
C CYS A 208 -4.86 -15.24 21.33
N LYS A 209 -5.73 -14.37 20.81
CA LYS A 209 -6.34 -14.52 19.49
C LYS A 209 -5.31 -14.46 18.37
N GLU A 210 -4.36 -13.52 18.44
CA GLU A 210 -3.26 -13.42 17.46
C GLU A 210 -2.38 -14.67 17.44
N LEU A 211 -2.02 -15.17 18.62
CA LEU A 211 -1.17 -16.34 18.79
C LEU A 211 -1.92 -17.67 18.68
N LYS A 212 -3.25 -17.65 18.43
CA LYS A 212 -4.13 -18.82 18.42
C LYS A 212 -4.05 -19.65 19.71
N LEU A 213 -3.86 -18.99 20.85
CA LEU A 213 -3.84 -19.60 22.18
C LEU A 213 -5.27 -19.82 22.70
N PRO A 214 -5.49 -20.79 23.60
CA PRO A 214 -6.77 -21.00 24.25
C PRO A 214 -7.28 -19.75 24.98
N THR A 215 -8.58 -19.48 24.86
CA THR A 215 -9.25 -18.37 25.57
C THR A 215 -10.15 -18.86 26.71
N THR A 216 -9.90 -20.07 27.24
CA THR A 216 -10.74 -20.76 28.23
C THR A 216 -10.89 -20.01 29.56
N TYR A 217 -9.88 -19.21 29.94
CA TYR A 217 -9.90 -18.39 31.15
C TYR A 217 -10.49 -16.98 30.93
N PHE A 218 -11.01 -16.70 29.74
CA PHE A 218 -11.68 -15.45 29.42
C PHE A 218 -13.19 -15.67 29.31
N ASN A 219 -13.97 -14.69 29.77
CA ASN A 219 -15.42 -14.73 29.63
C ASN A 219 -15.82 -14.36 28.20
N VAL A 220 -15.98 -15.38 27.36
CA VAL A 220 -16.53 -15.28 26.01
C VAL A 220 -17.93 -15.88 26.02
N ILE A 221 -18.94 -15.07 25.66
CA ILE A 221 -20.34 -15.49 25.64
C ILE A 221 -20.90 -15.16 24.25
N ASP A 222 -21.43 -16.18 23.57
CA ASP A 222 -22.19 -15.97 22.34
C ASP A 222 -23.69 -15.88 22.68
N LYS A 223 -24.31 -14.75 22.32
CA LYS A 223 -25.74 -14.53 22.52
C LYS A 223 -26.32 -13.71 21.37
N ASP A 224 -27.46 -14.15 20.84
CA ASP A 224 -28.17 -13.48 19.74
C ASP A 224 -27.26 -13.19 18.53
N SER A 225 -26.45 -14.17 18.13
CA SER A 225 -25.48 -14.06 17.03
C SER A 225 -24.35 -13.04 17.27
N ARG A 226 -24.12 -12.61 18.52
CA ARG A 226 -23.02 -11.72 18.93
C ARG A 226 -22.08 -12.39 19.91
N GLU A 227 -20.80 -12.17 19.68
CA GLU A 227 -19.73 -12.55 20.60
C GLU A 227 -19.49 -11.42 21.61
N PHE A 228 -19.61 -11.72 22.90
CA PHE A 228 -19.25 -10.83 24.00
C PHE A 228 -17.95 -11.34 24.64
N ASN A 229 -16.85 -10.65 24.37
CA ASN A 229 -15.50 -11.00 24.83
C ASN A 229 -14.86 -9.83 25.61
N PRO A 230 -13.68 -10.01 26.24
CA PRO A 230 -12.99 -8.95 26.97
C PRO A 230 -12.77 -7.65 26.17
N TRP A 231 -12.50 -7.76 24.87
CA TRP A 231 -12.29 -6.60 24.00
C TRP A 231 -13.58 -5.81 23.75
N THR A 232 -14.74 -6.48 23.69
CA THR A 232 -16.05 -5.78 23.66
C THR A 232 -16.31 -4.98 24.94
N LYS A 233 -15.79 -5.43 26.09
CA LYS A 233 -15.91 -4.74 27.39
C LYS A 233 -14.95 -3.55 27.51
N THR A 234 -13.80 -3.59 26.82
CA THR A 234 -12.87 -2.45 26.77
C THR A 234 -13.55 -1.22 26.18
N ALA A 235 -13.47 -0.08 26.87
CA ALA A 235 -14.03 1.17 26.38
C ALA A 235 -13.39 1.60 25.05
N ARG A 236 -14.20 2.07 24.09
CA ARG A 236 -13.75 2.44 22.73
C ARG A 236 -12.53 3.37 22.74
N ILE A 237 -12.53 4.38 23.62
CA ILE A 237 -11.42 5.34 23.76
C ILE A 237 -10.11 4.66 24.16
N LEU A 238 -10.16 3.64 25.01
CA LEU A 238 -8.98 2.92 25.50
C LEU A 238 -8.43 1.91 24.48
N ARG A 239 -9.27 1.42 23.55
CA ARG A 239 -8.82 0.50 22.48
C ARG A 239 -7.73 1.12 21.59
N HIS A 240 -7.72 2.45 21.46
CA HIS A 240 -6.72 3.23 20.71
C HIS A 240 -5.33 3.27 21.37
N LEU A 241 -5.19 2.72 22.58
CA LEU A 241 -3.97 2.82 23.38
C LEU A 241 -3.25 1.47 23.52
N ALA A 242 -3.57 0.46 22.70
CA ALA A 242 -2.86 -0.82 22.75
C ALA A 242 -1.36 -0.68 22.39
N PRO A 243 -0.48 -1.57 22.89
CA PRO A 243 0.98 -1.44 22.72
C PRO A 243 1.50 -1.80 21.33
N PHE A 244 0.68 -2.43 20.50
CA PHE A 244 0.98 -2.80 19.12
C PHE A 244 -0.05 -2.19 18.19
N LYS A 245 0.33 -2.03 16.92
CA LYS A 245 -0.57 -1.52 15.88
C LYS A 245 -1.78 -2.46 15.70
N ILE A 246 -2.99 -1.90 15.69
CA ILE A 246 -4.24 -2.63 15.52
C ILE A 246 -5.00 -2.08 14.32
N ILE A 247 -5.62 -2.99 13.58
CA ILE A 247 -6.57 -2.67 12.50
C ILE A 247 -7.98 -2.97 12.97
N GLU A 248 -8.89 -2.04 12.65
CA GLU A 248 -10.34 -2.18 12.75
C GLU A 248 -10.92 -2.31 11.33
N CYS A 249 -11.66 -3.40 11.11
CA CYS A 249 -12.47 -3.61 9.91
C CYS A 249 -13.96 -3.62 10.30
N ASP A 250 -14.69 -2.56 9.94
CA ASP A 250 -16.08 -2.33 10.36
C ASP A 250 -17.04 -2.40 9.17
N ILE A 251 -18.25 -2.94 9.34
CA ILE A 251 -19.23 -3.00 8.25
C ILE A 251 -19.75 -1.59 7.93
N LYS A 252 -19.59 -1.15 6.68
CA LYS A 252 -20.12 0.15 6.24
C LYS A 252 -21.63 0.07 6.10
N SER A 253 -22.33 0.95 6.82
CA SER A 253 -23.78 1.13 6.69
C SER A 253 -24.53 -0.21 6.80
N ALA A 254 -24.26 -0.99 7.85
CA ALA A 254 -24.77 -2.36 8.02
C ALA A 254 -26.29 -2.46 7.79
N PHE A 255 -27.08 -1.58 8.43
CA PHE A 255 -28.54 -1.57 8.32
C PHE A 255 -29.03 -1.40 6.87
N PRO A 256 -28.72 -0.30 6.16
CA PRO A 256 -29.07 -0.16 4.75
C PRO A 256 -28.54 -1.30 3.86
N THR A 257 -27.33 -1.80 4.13
CA THR A 257 -26.72 -2.87 3.34
C THR A 257 -27.53 -4.17 3.40
N PHE A 258 -27.96 -4.58 4.58
CA PHE A 258 -28.71 -5.83 4.72
C PHE A 258 -30.17 -5.70 4.26
N LEU A 259 -30.78 -4.53 4.46
CA LEU A 259 -32.10 -4.26 3.89
C LEU A 259 -32.06 -4.29 2.36
N ASP A 260 -31.07 -3.64 1.73
CA ASP A 260 -30.86 -3.71 0.28
C ASP A 260 -30.76 -5.13 -0.25
N ILE A 261 -30.02 -5.99 0.45
CA ILE A 261 -29.85 -7.40 0.07
C ILE A 261 -31.20 -8.12 0.11
N GLU A 262 -31.99 -7.89 1.15
CA GLU A 262 -33.27 -8.57 1.33
C GLU A 262 -34.31 -8.14 0.28
N VAL A 263 -34.47 -6.84 0.05
CA VAL A 263 -35.51 -6.30 -0.85
C VAL A 263 -35.01 -6.03 -2.28
N GLY A 264 -33.82 -6.54 -2.62
CA GLY A 264 -33.21 -6.38 -3.94
C GLY A 264 -32.93 -4.92 -4.36
N SER A 265 -32.59 -4.05 -3.40
CA SER A 265 -32.28 -2.63 -3.64
C SER A 265 -30.77 -2.34 -3.75
N CYS A 266 -30.42 -1.12 -4.16
CA CYS A 266 -29.04 -0.63 -4.29
C CYS A 266 -28.89 0.78 -3.68
N LEU A 267 -29.50 1.01 -2.51
CA LEU A 267 -29.60 2.31 -1.85
C LEU A 267 -28.63 2.50 -0.67
N LYS A 268 -27.84 1.49 -0.28
CA LYS A 268 -27.01 1.50 0.96
C LYS A 268 -26.12 2.73 1.13
N ASP A 269 -25.62 3.28 0.02
CA ASP A 269 -24.76 4.46 0.00
C ASP A 269 -25.55 5.78 0.02
N ASN A 270 -26.83 5.73 -0.36
CA ASN A 270 -27.72 6.86 -0.53
C ASN A 270 -28.71 7.06 0.63
N VAL A 271 -29.11 6.01 1.35
CA VAL A 271 -30.11 6.10 2.45
C VAL A 271 -29.80 7.24 3.43
N TYR A 272 -28.57 7.29 3.96
CA TYR A 272 -28.20 8.35 4.90
C TYR A 272 -28.09 9.72 4.24
N ASN A 273 -27.67 9.80 2.97
CA ASN A 273 -27.59 11.07 2.25
C ASN A 273 -28.99 11.64 2.00
N ASN A 274 -29.95 10.78 1.64
CA ASN A 274 -31.36 11.14 1.44
C ASN A 274 -31.96 11.69 2.75
N LEU A 275 -31.71 11.03 3.88
CA LEU A 275 -32.14 11.51 5.20
C LEU A 275 -31.48 12.82 5.62
N MET A 276 -30.18 13.00 5.35
CA MET A 276 -29.48 14.26 5.61
C MET A 276 -30.12 15.41 4.83
N LEU A 277 -30.49 15.17 3.56
CA LEU A 277 -31.13 16.17 2.71
C LEU A 277 -32.58 16.46 3.15
N SER A 278 -33.37 15.41 3.41
CA SER A 278 -34.79 15.56 3.74
C SER A 278 -35.02 16.14 5.13
N LYS A 279 -34.22 15.75 6.13
CA LYS A 279 -34.37 16.19 7.52
C LYS A 279 -33.41 17.31 7.92
N LYS A 280 -32.46 17.70 7.06
CA LYS A 280 -31.42 18.71 7.34
C LYS A 280 -30.57 18.38 8.59
N ILE A 281 -30.22 17.11 8.73
CA ILE A 281 -29.45 16.57 9.86
C ILE A 281 -28.06 16.10 9.44
N GLY A 282 -27.17 15.90 10.40
CA GLY A 282 -25.86 15.31 10.18
C GLY A 282 -25.93 13.79 9.92
N ARG A 283 -24.87 13.22 9.34
CA ARG A 283 -24.81 11.77 9.04
C ARG A 283 -25.00 10.90 10.29
N GLY A 284 -24.45 11.31 11.44
CA GLY A 284 -24.60 10.58 12.70
C GLY A 284 -26.05 10.54 13.17
N GLU A 285 -26.74 11.68 13.10
CA GLU A 285 -28.16 11.79 13.43
C GLU A 285 -29.02 10.98 12.46
N ALA A 286 -28.70 11.02 11.15
CA ALA A 286 -29.38 10.21 10.14
C ALA A 286 -29.27 8.71 10.42
N LYS A 287 -28.08 8.24 10.85
CA LYS A 287 -27.88 6.84 11.27
C LYS A 287 -28.75 6.48 12.48
N VAL A 288 -28.75 7.32 13.51
CA VAL A 288 -29.56 7.10 14.72
C VAL A 288 -31.04 7.07 14.37
N LEU A 289 -31.50 8.01 13.54
CA LEU A 289 -32.89 8.09 13.10
C LEU A 289 -33.30 6.84 12.32
N PHE A 290 -32.50 6.42 11.34
CA PHE A 290 -32.76 5.21 10.56
C PHE A 290 -32.84 3.96 11.44
N ASN A 291 -31.87 3.78 12.35
CA ASN A 291 -31.86 2.66 13.28
C ASN A 291 -33.07 2.69 14.23
N THR A 292 -33.54 3.88 14.60
CA THR A 292 -34.73 4.05 15.45
C THR A 292 -35.97 3.52 14.73
N TYR A 293 -36.20 3.92 13.47
CA TYR A 293 -37.35 3.44 12.70
C TYR A 293 -37.27 1.93 12.42
N CYS A 294 -36.09 1.39 12.13
CA CYS A 294 -35.93 -0.05 11.94
C CYS A 294 -36.32 -0.86 13.20
N ASN A 295 -36.11 -0.31 14.39
CA ASN A 295 -36.45 -0.96 15.67
C ASN A 295 -37.78 -0.48 16.27
N SER A 296 -38.61 0.23 15.49
CA SER A 296 -39.79 0.93 16.02
C SER A 296 -41.11 0.19 15.91
N GLY A 297 -41.14 -1.06 15.41
CA GLY A 297 -42.41 -1.75 15.11
C GLY A 297 -43.37 -1.99 16.28
N ARG A 298 -42.95 -1.67 17.51
CA ARG A 298 -43.81 -1.66 18.72
C ARG A 298 -44.41 -0.29 19.06
N TYR A 299 -43.91 0.78 18.47
CA TYR A 299 -44.17 2.17 18.88
C TYR A 299 -44.65 3.07 17.73
N LYS A 300 -44.37 2.69 16.49
CA LYS A 300 -44.78 3.42 15.28
C LYS A 300 -45.77 2.58 14.47
N SER A 301 -46.64 3.24 13.71
CA SER A 301 -47.56 2.55 12.81
C SER A 301 -46.83 2.03 11.57
N LYS A 302 -47.44 1.05 10.90
CA LYS A 302 -46.92 0.55 9.62
C LYS A 302 -46.87 1.67 8.58
N GLU A 303 -47.92 2.49 8.50
CA GLU A 303 -48.03 3.61 7.55
C GLU A 303 -46.94 4.67 7.79
N GLU A 304 -46.70 5.03 9.05
CA GLU A 304 -45.64 5.98 9.42
C GLU A 304 -44.26 5.45 9.01
N THR A 305 -44.03 4.15 9.23
CA THR A 305 -42.75 3.53 8.94
C THR A 305 -42.54 3.33 7.43
N ILE A 306 -43.58 3.00 6.66
CA ILE A 306 -43.54 2.95 5.19
C ILE A 306 -43.16 4.32 4.63
N SER A 307 -43.85 5.37 5.08
CA SER A 307 -43.57 6.75 4.66
C SER A 307 -42.10 7.12 4.90
N PHE A 308 -41.56 6.74 6.07
CA PHE A 308 -40.15 6.94 6.40
C PHE A 308 -39.19 6.19 5.45
N PHE A 309 -39.44 4.93 5.12
CA PHE A 309 -38.58 4.20 4.19
C PHE A 309 -38.67 4.75 2.76
N VAL A 310 -39.83 5.24 2.34
CA VAL A 310 -39.98 5.96 1.07
C VAL A 310 -39.15 7.25 1.06
N GLU A 311 -39.13 8.02 2.17
CA GLU A 311 -38.23 9.17 2.31
C GLU A 311 -36.74 8.80 2.26
N CYS A 312 -36.38 7.57 2.66
CA CYS A 312 -35.02 7.05 2.53
C CYS A 312 -34.65 6.68 1.09
N GLY A 313 -35.63 6.63 0.18
CA GLY A 313 -35.47 6.32 -1.24
C GLY A 313 -35.96 4.94 -1.67
N TYR A 314 -36.47 4.11 -0.76
CA TYR A 314 -37.06 2.82 -1.12
C TYR A 314 -38.36 3.02 -1.89
N THR A 315 -38.69 2.11 -2.80
CA THR A 315 -40.01 2.08 -3.42
C THR A 315 -41.08 1.69 -2.41
N PHE A 316 -42.35 1.95 -2.71
CA PHE A 316 -43.45 1.56 -1.83
C PHE A 316 -43.50 0.03 -1.63
N GLU A 317 -43.23 -0.75 -2.68
CA GLU A 317 -43.15 -2.21 -2.64
C GLU A 317 -42.04 -2.69 -1.70
N GLN A 318 -40.81 -2.18 -1.90
CA GLN A 318 -39.67 -2.47 -1.02
C GLN A 318 -39.93 -2.05 0.42
N ALA A 319 -40.54 -0.88 0.65
CA ALA A 319 -40.87 -0.43 1.98
C ALA A 319 -41.86 -1.38 2.69
N ASN A 320 -42.83 -1.94 1.97
CA ASN A 320 -43.74 -2.95 2.53
C ASN A 320 -43.00 -4.25 2.90
N GLU A 321 -42.07 -4.72 2.08
CA GLU A 321 -41.24 -5.88 2.43
C GLU A 321 -40.37 -5.61 3.68
N ILE A 322 -39.82 -4.40 3.81
CA ILE A 322 -39.07 -4.01 5.03
C ILE A 322 -39.98 -3.99 6.27
N ILE A 323 -41.26 -3.64 6.12
CA ILE A 323 -42.22 -3.67 7.24
C ILE A 323 -42.37 -5.08 7.81
N ASP A 324 -42.38 -6.10 6.97
CA ASP A 324 -42.54 -7.48 7.42
C ASP A 324 -41.42 -7.90 8.36
N MET A 325 -40.22 -7.31 8.24
CA MET A 325 -39.11 -7.53 9.18
C MET A 325 -39.15 -6.61 10.41
N THR A 326 -39.51 -5.33 10.23
CA THR A 326 -39.46 -4.33 11.30
C THR A 326 -40.64 -4.41 12.26
N HIS A 327 -41.78 -4.93 11.80
CA HIS A 327 -43.03 -5.11 12.56
C HIS A 327 -43.39 -6.58 12.79
N ASP A 328 -42.45 -7.51 12.59
CA ASP A 328 -42.69 -8.93 12.86
C ASP A 328 -42.98 -9.15 14.35
N PRO A 329 -44.18 -9.66 14.72
CA PRO A 329 -44.50 -9.95 16.11
C PRO A 329 -43.72 -11.16 16.66
N LYS A 330 -43.22 -12.04 15.80
CA LYS A 330 -42.51 -13.29 16.14
C LYS A 330 -41.00 -13.11 16.22
N ARG A 331 -40.42 -12.21 15.41
CA ARG A 331 -38.97 -11.97 15.36
C ARG A 331 -38.64 -10.50 15.59
N LYS A 332 -37.70 -10.21 16.49
CA LYS A 332 -37.19 -8.84 16.64
C LYS A 332 -36.29 -8.51 15.46
N PHE A 333 -36.46 -7.32 14.87
CA PHE A 333 -35.58 -6.80 13.81
C PHE A 333 -34.09 -6.90 14.18
N TYR A 334 -33.76 -6.60 15.43
CA TYR A 334 -32.41 -6.77 15.97
C TYR A 334 -31.83 -8.18 15.73
N SER A 335 -32.62 -9.23 15.92
CA SER A 335 -32.18 -10.62 15.71
C SER A 335 -31.98 -10.98 14.24
N PHE A 336 -32.63 -10.26 13.30
CA PHE A 336 -32.31 -10.36 11.88
C PHE A 336 -30.97 -9.69 11.59
N MET A 337 -30.77 -8.49 12.11
CA MET A 337 -29.54 -7.72 11.91
C MET A 337 -28.29 -8.44 12.41
N THR A 338 -28.33 -9.00 13.62
CA THR A 338 -27.13 -9.65 14.20
C THR A 338 -26.73 -10.94 13.48
N GLU A 339 -27.68 -11.66 12.88
CA GLU A 339 -27.40 -12.82 12.04
C GLU A 339 -26.67 -12.39 10.76
N GLN A 340 -27.14 -11.33 10.10
CA GLN A 340 -26.49 -10.79 8.90
C GLN A 340 -25.09 -10.24 9.21
N GLU A 341 -24.92 -9.53 10.35
CA GLU A 341 -23.61 -9.08 10.85
C GLU A 341 -22.65 -10.27 11.02
N GLN A 342 -23.11 -11.37 11.65
CA GLN A 342 -22.31 -12.58 11.84
C GLN A 342 -21.89 -13.19 10.50
N ASN A 343 -22.82 -13.36 9.57
CA ASN A 343 -22.54 -13.94 8.26
C ASN A 343 -21.55 -13.08 7.46
N ALA A 344 -21.72 -11.77 7.46
CA ALA A 344 -20.82 -10.83 6.79
C ALA A 344 -19.40 -10.88 7.38
N ILE A 345 -19.27 -10.86 8.72
CA ILE A 345 -17.97 -10.95 9.40
C ILE A 345 -17.31 -12.30 9.13
N GLN A 346 -18.07 -13.41 9.18
CA GLN A 346 -17.53 -14.74 8.93
C GLN A 346 -17.02 -14.88 7.50
N ASN A 347 -17.78 -14.39 6.52
CA ASN A 347 -17.33 -14.37 5.13
C ASN A 347 -16.08 -13.49 4.96
N PHE A 348 -16.01 -12.34 5.63
CA PHE A 348 -14.83 -11.47 5.62
C PHE A 348 -13.59 -12.16 6.22
N ILE A 349 -13.77 -12.87 7.34
CA ILE A 349 -12.72 -13.65 8.01
C ILE A 349 -12.17 -14.73 7.08
N VAL A 350 -13.04 -15.53 6.45
CA VAL A 350 -12.65 -16.63 5.56
C VAL A 350 -11.95 -16.08 4.31
N MET A 351 -12.49 -15.02 3.70
CA MET A 351 -11.90 -14.43 2.49
C MET A 351 -10.52 -13.81 2.70
N ASN A 352 -10.21 -13.33 3.91
CA ASN A 352 -8.95 -12.65 4.22
C ASN A 352 -8.01 -13.46 5.14
N ASP A 353 -8.34 -14.70 5.47
CA ASP A 353 -7.63 -15.54 6.44
C ASP A 353 -7.39 -14.83 7.79
N LEU A 354 -8.44 -14.21 8.33
CA LEU A 354 -8.40 -13.44 9.57
C LEU A 354 -8.98 -14.22 10.76
N ASN A 355 -8.76 -15.54 10.80
CA ASN A 355 -9.22 -16.41 11.91
C ASN A 355 -8.65 -16.00 13.28
N ARG A 356 -7.54 -15.26 13.26
CA ARG A 356 -6.88 -14.64 14.43
C ARG A 356 -7.55 -13.34 14.91
N GLY A 357 -8.55 -12.84 14.19
CA GLY A 357 -9.25 -11.62 14.54
C GLY A 357 -10.21 -11.79 15.72
N THR A 358 -10.37 -10.71 16.47
CA THR A 358 -11.34 -10.56 17.56
C THR A 358 -12.58 -9.86 17.03
N ARG A 359 -13.71 -10.56 17.11
CA ARG A 359 -15.01 -10.05 16.69
C ARG A 359 -15.58 -9.09 17.73
N LEU A 360 -16.15 -7.98 17.28
CA LEU A 360 -17.09 -7.14 18.01
C LEU A 360 -18.48 -7.34 17.40
N HIS A 361 -19.42 -6.43 17.66
CA HIS A 361 -20.77 -6.52 17.11
C HIS A 361 -20.76 -6.48 15.56
N ASP A 362 -20.25 -5.40 15.00
CA ASP A 362 -20.23 -5.07 13.57
C ASP A 362 -18.81 -4.90 12.99
N ALA A 363 -17.78 -5.14 13.81
CA ALA A 363 -16.39 -4.95 13.45
C ALA A 363 -15.49 -6.15 13.81
N LEU A 364 -14.38 -6.26 13.11
CA LEU A 364 -13.29 -7.20 13.36
C LEU A 364 -12.01 -6.42 13.71
N TYR A 365 -11.37 -6.79 14.81
CA TYR A 365 -10.11 -6.19 15.26
C TYR A 365 -8.99 -7.22 15.24
N PHE A 366 -7.81 -6.86 14.78
CA PHE A 366 -6.64 -7.75 14.84
C PHE A 366 -5.34 -6.93 14.90
N ILE A 367 -4.29 -7.57 15.40
CA ILE A 367 -2.96 -6.98 15.46
C ILE A 367 -2.42 -6.90 14.03
N ASP A 368 -1.98 -5.71 13.63
CA ASP A 368 -1.38 -5.53 12.31
C ASP A 368 -0.05 -6.29 12.26
N ASN A 369 0.02 -7.23 11.32
CA ASN A 369 1.21 -8.01 11.03
C ASN A 369 1.61 -7.86 9.55
N VAL A 370 1.16 -6.76 8.92
CA VAL A 370 1.53 -6.34 7.56
C VAL A 370 1.15 -7.37 6.49
N ILE A 371 0.16 -8.22 6.77
CA ILE A 371 -0.38 -9.15 5.77
C ILE A 371 -1.15 -8.35 4.70
N LYS A 372 -0.80 -8.66 3.44
CA LYS A 372 -1.51 -8.52 2.15
C LYS A 372 -2.69 -7.52 2.05
N PRO A 373 -2.85 -6.83 0.90
CA PRO A 373 -4.02 -5.98 0.68
C PRO A 373 -5.33 -6.75 0.94
N MET A 374 -6.18 -6.21 1.82
CA MET A 374 -7.43 -6.86 2.23
C MET A 374 -8.52 -6.70 1.18
N ILE A 375 -9.30 -7.77 0.99
CA ILE A 375 -10.51 -7.77 0.19
C ILE A 375 -11.65 -7.21 1.05
N LEU A 376 -11.92 -5.92 0.89
CA LEU A 376 -12.92 -5.19 1.68
C LEU A 376 -14.36 -5.40 1.19
N LYS A 377 -14.57 -6.02 0.03
CA LYS A 377 -15.91 -6.30 -0.51
C LYS A 377 -16.22 -7.78 -0.40
N VAL A 378 -17.33 -8.09 0.27
CA VAL A 378 -17.75 -9.46 0.57
C VAL A 378 -19.15 -9.68 0.00
N LYS A 379 -19.41 -10.88 -0.52
CA LYS A 379 -20.73 -11.25 -1.04
C LYS A 379 -21.81 -11.21 0.07
N PRO A 380 -23.07 -10.88 -0.26
CA PRO A 380 -23.57 -10.53 -1.59
C PRO A 380 -23.39 -9.05 -1.98
N ASN A 381 -23.21 -8.11 -1.05
CA ASN A 381 -22.87 -6.71 -1.35
C ASN A 381 -22.38 -5.94 -0.10
N CYS A 382 -21.60 -6.57 0.77
CA CYS A 382 -21.15 -5.97 2.03
C CYS A 382 -19.77 -5.33 1.86
N ASP A 383 -19.64 -4.05 2.22
CA ASP A 383 -18.35 -3.34 2.21
C ASP A 383 -17.83 -3.13 3.63
N PHE A 384 -16.55 -3.43 3.84
CA PHE A 384 -15.85 -3.16 5.08
C PHE A 384 -15.06 -1.84 4.99
N GLY A 385 -15.11 -1.05 6.05
CA GLY A 385 -14.17 0.03 6.33
C GLY A 385 -12.86 -0.55 6.83
N TYR A 386 -11.75 0.12 6.54
CA TYR A 386 -10.43 -0.23 7.06
C TYR A 386 -9.89 0.97 7.82
N LYS A 387 -9.49 0.76 9.06
CA LYS A 387 -8.99 1.84 9.90
C LYS A 387 -7.86 1.36 10.82
N GLU A 388 -6.75 2.07 10.76
CA GLU A 388 -5.70 1.94 11.77
C GLU A 388 -6.16 2.69 13.03
N ILE A 389 -6.31 1.97 14.15
CA ILE A 389 -6.86 2.59 15.36
C ILE A 389 -5.79 3.30 16.19
N ASN A 390 -4.53 2.92 16.04
CA ASN A 390 -3.38 3.52 16.73
C ASN A 390 -2.19 3.59 15.76
N ARG A 391 -1.24 4.49 16.06
CA ARG A 391 -0.08 4.75 15.21
C ARG A 391 1.21 4.75 16.03
N PRO A 392 2.33 4.27 15.45
CA PRO A 392 3.63 4.36 16.10
C PRO A 392 3.97 5.80 16.48
N VAL A 393 4.48 5.97 17.70
CA VAL A 393 5.02 7.24 18.17
C VAL A 393 6.42 7.40 17.59
N LEU A 394 6.55 8.32 16.65
CA LEU A 394 7.84 8.65 16.05
C LEU A 394 8.61 9.55 17.04
N LEU A 395 9.77 9.09 17.51
CA LEU A 395 10.70 9.95 18.24
C LEU A 395 11.25 11.01 17.28
N GLU A 396 11.10 12.29 17.64
CA GLU A 396 11.57 13.42 16.82
C GLU A 396 13.10 13.63 16.85
N SER A 397 13.85 12.74 17.50
CA SER A 397 15.31 12.84 17.66
C SER A 397 16.08 12.08 16.57
N PHE A 398 17.03 12.76 15.93
CA PHE A 398 17.93 12.19 14.94
C PHE A 398 19.12 11.47 15.59
N GLY A 399 19.42 10.27 15.13
CA GLY A 399 20.65 9.58 15.46
C GLY A 399 20.83 8.29 14.65
N LEU A 400 22.08 7.88 14.48
CA LEU A 400 22.45 6.52 14.08
C LEU A 400 21.85 5.54 15.11
N SER A 401 20.80 4.81 14.75
CA SER A 401 20.26 3.74 15.61
C SER A 401 20.71 2.40 15.07
N THR A 402 20.94 1.42 15.92
CA THR A 402 21.54 0.16 15.48
C THR A 402 20.48 -0.91 15.08
N LYS A 403 19.19 -0.56 14.99
CA LYS A 403 18.06 -1.52 14.87
C LYS A 403 17.86 -2.21 13.50
N ARG A 404 17.45 -3.47 13.47
CA ARG A 404 16.88 -4.21 12.32
C ARG A 404 15.40 -3.83 12.11
N LEU A 405 15.08 -3.43 10.88
CA LEU A 405 13.72 -3.14 10.44
C LEU A 405 13.18 -4.31 9.61
N SER A 406 11.95 -4.76 9.89
CA SER A 406 11.29 -5.87 9.21
C SER A 406 10.77 -5.51 7.81
N TYR A 407 10.47 -4.24 7.56
CA TYR A 407 10.17 -3.70 6.23
C TYR A 407 10.93 -2.39 6.01
N ALA A 408 12.06 -2.49 5.33
CA ALA A 408 12.71 -1.32 4.76
C ALA A 408 12.01 -0.99 3.44
N TYR A 409 10.99 -0.13 3.48
CA TYR A 409 10.88 0.81 2.36
C TYR A 409 11.99 1.83 2.57
N VAL A 410 13.16 1.54 2.00
CA VAL A 410 14.27 2.49 1.96
C VAL A 410 14.89 2.34 0.58
N SER A 411 14.91 3.42 -0.18
CA SER A 411 15.66 3.47 -1.43
C SER A 411 17.14 3.11 -1.23
N SER A 412 17.72 3.14 -0.02
CA SER A 412 18.83 2.27 0.42
C SER A 412 19.41 2.70 1.77
N ILE A 413 19.27 1.88 2.83
CA ILE A 413 20.23 1.77 3.95
C ILE A 413 20.13 0.35 4.54
N PRO A 414 21.24 -0.24 5.00
CA PRO A 414 21.30 -1.37 5.92
C PRO A 414 20.25 -1.62 6.99
N LYS A 415 19.78 -2.87 7.05
CA LYS A 415 19.30 -3.54 8.27
C LYS A 415 20.31 -3.26 9.38
N GLY A 416 19.86 -2.62 10.45
CA GLY A 416 20.73 -2.29 11.57
C GLY A 416 21.13 -0.83 11.66
N LEU A 417 20.68 0.08 10.77
CA LEU A 417 21.01 1.50 10.85
C LEU A 417 19.80 2.42 10.61
N ASN A 418 19.19 2.99 11.66
CA ASN A 418 18.33 4.16 11.45
C ASN A 418 19.24 5.33 11.05
N MET A 419 19.16 5.75 9.80
CA MET A 419 19.63 7.09 9.43
C MET A 419 18.54 7.82 8.67
N ILE A 420 17.38 8.01 9.31
CA ILE A 420 16.39 8.94 8.80
C ILE A 420 15.88 9.80 9.94
N VAL A 421 16.35 11.03 10.01
CA VAL A 421 15.48 12.18 10.27
C VAL A 421 15.84 13.24 9.24
N LYS A 422 14.78 13.75 8.63
CA LYS A 422 14.77 14.98 7.87
C LYS A 422 15.20 16.10 8.80
N TYR A 423 16.34 16.76 8.59
CA TYR A 423 16.56 18.04 9.28
C TYR A 423 15.41 18.94 8.86
N GLU A 424 14.49 19.24 9.77
CA GLU A 424 13.48 20.26 9.58
C GLU A 424 14.00 21.44 10.39
N GLY A 425 14.42 22.52 9.71
CA GLY A 425 14.58 23.79 10.40
C GLY A 425 13.31 24.10 11.19
N ILE A 426 13.43 24.87 12.29
CA ILE A 426 12.35 25.16 13.24
C ILE A 426 11.00 25.19 12.52
N LYS A 427 10.17 24.18 12.81
CA LYS A 427 8.83 24.10 12.23
C LYS A 427 8.08 25.35 12.65
N SER A 428 7.71 26.17 11.69
CA SER A 428 6.80 27.27 11.93
C SER A 428 5.48 26.75 12.51
N GLU A 429 4.73 27.56 13.25
CA GLU A 429 3.47 27.13 13.86
C GLU A 429 2.47 26.58 12.83
N ILE A 430 1.71 25.56 13.23
CA ILE A 430 0.67 24.97 12.38
C ILE A 430 -0.49 25.97 12.24
N LYS A 431 -0.78 26.38 11.00
CA LYS A 431 -1.93 27.21 10.61
C LYS A 431 -3.23 26.41 10.54
N GLY A 432 -3.18 25.10 10.24
CA GLY A 432 -4.36 24.24 10.18
C GLY A 432 -4.08 22.84 9.60
N LYS A 433 -5.11 21.98 9.55
CA LYS A 433 -5.06 20.65 8.91
C LYS A 433 -6.31 20.41 8.06
N ALA A 434 -6.17 19.90 6.83
CA ALA A 434 -7.29 19.51 5.97
C ALA A 434 -6.88 18.35 5.03
N ASN A 435 -7.75 17.36 4.85
CA ASN A 435 -7.54 16.21 3.95
C ASN A 435 -6.16 15.52 4.11
N GLY A 436 -5.67 15.41 5.36
CA GLY A 436 -4.38 14.79 5.65
C GLY A 436 -3.14 15.69 5.49
N PHE A 437 -3.31 16.95 5.07
CA PHE A 437 -2.23 17.93 4.97
C PHE A 437 -2.18 18.84 6.19
N VAL A 438 -0.96 19.18 6.64
CA VAL A 438 -0.68 20.12 7.74
C VAL A 438 -0.07 21.39 7.15
N PHE A 439 -0.67 22.54 7.46
CA PHE A 439 -0.25 23.85 6.95
C PHE A 439 0.54 24.60 8.03
N TYR A 440 1.64 25.26 7.68
CA TYR A 440 2.52 25.98 8.60
C TYR A 440 2.54 27.50 8.29
N LYS A 441 2.82 28.36 9.28
CA LYS A 441 2.75 29.84 9.12
C LYS A 441 3.85 30.42 8.21
N GLU A 442 5.05 29.84 8.21
CA GLU A 442 6.24 30.34 7.51
C GLU A 442 7.00 29.23 6.77
N LYS A 443 7.94 29.64 5.89
CA LYS A 443 8.85 28.73 5.19
C LYS A 443 9.79 28.07 6.19
N TYR A 444 10.09 26.80 5.98
CA TYR A 444 11.19 26.15 6.68
C TYR A 444 12.05 25.36 5.68
N LYS A 445 13.36 25.43 5.89
CA LYS A 445 14.32 24.63 5.12
C LYS A 445 14.39 23.25 5.73
N TYR A 446 14.58 22.25 4.88
CA TYR A 446 14.76 20.89 5.32
C TYR A 446 15.77 20.14 4.45
N ILE A 447 16.45 19.16 5.03
CA ILE A 447 17.35 18.28 4.29
C ILE A 447 16.69 16.91 4.21
N THR A 448 16.67 16.32 3.01
CA THR A 448 16.25 14.92 2.84
C THR A 448 17.46 14.03 2.68
N ALA A 449 17.63 13.09 3.60
CA ALA A 449 18.52 11.96 3.45
C ALA A 449 17.73 10.80 2.83
N ASN A 450 17.65 10.79 1.49
CA ASN A 450 17.19 9.61 0.75
C ASN A 450 18.25 9.30 -0.30
N PHE A 451 18.81 8.10 -0.26
CA PHE A 451 19.85 7.64 -1.18
C PHE A 451 19.31 6.39 -1.87
N ASN A 452 19.54 6.25 -3.18
CA ASN A 452 19.28 5.00 -3.87
C ASN A 452 20.59 4.36 -4.31
N LEU A 453 21.04 3.34 -3.59
CA LEU A 453 22.25 2.57 -3.88
C LEU A 453 21.91 1.20 -4.50
N ASN A 454 20.62 0.94 -4.75
CA ASN A 454 20.08 -0.27 -5.37
C ASN A 454 19.54 0.01 -6.79
N ASP A 455 20.00 1.09 -7.41
CA ASP A 455 19.63 1.48 -8.77
C ASP A 455 20.34 0.57 -9.76
N TYR A 456 19.62 -0.10 -10.67
CA TYR A 456 20.14 -1.17 -11.53
C TYR A 456 20.92 -0.66 -12.75
N THR A 457 20.94 0.65 -12.95
CA THR A 457 21.48 1.31 -14.16
C THR A 457 22.75 2.13 -13.90
N ILE A 458 23.23 2.19 -12.65
CA ILE A 458 24.38 3.03 -12.29
C ILE A 458 25.69 2.24 -12.30
N ASP A 459 26.78 2.89 -12.68
CA ASP A 459 28.11 2.28 -12.62
C ASP A 459 28.75 2.38 -11.22
N TYR A 460 29.89 1.72 -11.04
CA TYR A 460 30.63 1.72 -9.77
C TYR A 460 31.10 3.11 -9.35
N GLU A 461 31.40 4.00 -10.31
CA GLU A 461 31.82 5.37 -10.04
C GLU A 461 30.66 6.20 -9.46
N THR A 462 29.48 6.08 -10.06
CA THR A 462 28.23 6.66 -9.58
C THR A 462 27.85 6.11 -8.21
N LEU A 463 28.07 4.80 -7.95
CA LEU A 463 27.90 4.21 -6.63
C LEU A 463 28.83 4.88 -5.59
N CYS A 464 30.10 5.13 -5.94
CA CYS A 464 31.04 5.81 -5.05
C CYS A 464 30.62 7.25 -4.78
N ILE A 465 30.17 7.99 -5.79
CA ILE A 465 29.67 9.36 -5.63
C ILE A 465 28.44 9.39 -4.71
N ARG A 466 27.46 8.49 -4.93
CA ARG A 466 26.27 8.38 -4.06
C ARG A 466 26.64 7.99 -2.62
N LEU A 467 27.69 7.18 -2.43
CA LEU A 467 28.21 6.83 -1.11
C LEU A 467 28.85 8.05 -0.41
N GLU A 468 29.61 8.87 -1.13
CA GLU A 468 30.23 10.11 -0.65
C GLU A 468 29.19 11.20 -0.31
N GLU A 469 28.12 11.30 -1.11
CA GLU A 469 26.95 12.13 -0.80
C GLU A 469 26.27 11.68 0.49
N MET A 470 26.06 10.37 0.62
CA MET A 470 25.47 9.77 1.81
C MET A 470 26.31 10.09 3.05
N ILE A 471 27.62 9.83 3.01
CA ILE A 471 28.53 10.11 4.14
C ILE A 471 28.48 11.59 4.53
N SER A 472 28.49 12.51 3.56
CA SER A 472 28.47 13.95 3.83
C SER A 472 27.16 14.39 4.48
N ARG A 473 26.01 13.99 3.93
CA ARG A 473 24.69 14.32 4.49
C ARG A 473 24.49 13.74 5.88
N LEU A 474 24.93 12.50 6.11
CA LEU A 474 24.86 11.89 7.43
C LEU A 474 25.74 12.59 8.45
N ARG A 475 26.96 12.99 8.07
CA ARG A 475 27.84 13.76 8.95
C ARG A 475 27.25 15.13 9.28
N PHE A 476 26.69 15.82 8.30
CA PHE A 476 26.02 17.10 8.49
C PHE A 476 24.82 16.97 9.44
N LEU A 477 23.93 16.01 9.18
CA LEU A 477 22.74 15.80 10.00
C LEU A 477 23.10 15.39 11.43
N ASN A 478 24.18 14.60 11.63
CA ASN A 478 24.52 14.02 12.93
C ASN A 478 25.41 14.96 13.77
N GLY A 479 25.95 16.03 13.18
CA GLY A 479 26.96 16.88 13.79
C GLY A 479 28.27 16.16 14.14
N LYS A 480 28.44 14.91 13.70
CA LYS A 480 29.62 14.06 13.98
C LYS A 480 29.91 13.14 12.80
N ALA A 481 31.18 12.75 12.65
CA ALA A 481 31.59 11.76 11.65
C ALA A 481 30.99 10.38 11.98
N ILE A 482 30.73 9.58 10.93
CA ILE A 482 30.33 8.18 11.05
C ILE A 482 31.50 7.41 11.65
N LYS A 483 31.26 6.57 12.68
CA LYS A 483 32.34 5.76 13.26
C LYS A 483 32.81 4.72 12.25
N SER A 484 34.08 4.35 12.31
CA SER A 484 34.69 3.35 11.44
C SER A 484 33.91 2.02 11.40
N ASN A 485 33.47 1.53 12.56
CA ASN A 485 32.69 0.29 12.65
C ASN A 485 31.30 0.43 11.99
N ASP A 486 30.65 1.58 12.14
CA ASP A 486 29.33 1.85 11.56
C ASP A 486 29.45 1.92 10.03
N LEU A 487 30.49 2.60 9.52
CA LEU A 487 30.78 2.68 8.08
C LEU A 487 31.04 1.30 7.47
N LEU A 488 31.79 0.44 8.17
CA LEU A 488 32.03 -0.94 7.73
C LEU A 488 30.73 -1.75 7.67
N SER A 489 29.86 -1.63 8.68
CA SER A 489 28.54 -2.27 8.70
C SER A 489 27.65 -1.78 7.56
N ILE A 490 27.70 -0.47 7.24
CA ILE A 490 26.98 0.09 6.10
C ILE A 490 27.40 -0.60 4.80
N LEU A 491 28.70 -0.67 4.55
CA LEU A 491 29.26 -1.22 3.31
C LEU A 491 29.01 -2.72 3.18
N LYS A 492 29.13 -3.48 4.26
CA LYS A 492 28.82 -4.93 4.28
C LYS A 492 27.38 -5.20 3.88
N PHE A 493 26.45 -4.39 4.37
CA PHE A 493 25.06 -4.59 3.99
C PHE A 493 24.78 -4.18 2.56
N ILE A 494 25.31 -3.05 2.08
CA ILE A 494 25.15 -2.65 0.67
C ILE A 494 25.65 -3.80 -0.21
N ARG A 495 26.79 -4.40 0.15
CA ARG A 495 27.34 -5.56 -0.56
C ARG A 495 26.41 -6.78 -0.56
N ALA A 496 25.70 -7.02 0.54
CA ALA A 496 24.81 -8.16 0.72
C ALA A 496 23.39 -7.96 0.13
N ASN A 497 22.97 -6.71 -0.14
CA ASN A 497 21.59 -6.39 -0.53
C ASN A 497 21.51 -5.55 -1.82
N SER A 498 22.63 -5.39 -2.52
CA SER A 498 22.70 -4.82 -3.85
C SER A 498 23.32 -5.83 -4.81
N GLN A 499 23.11 -5.64 -6.11
CA GLN A 499 23.73 -6.47 -7.14
C GLN A 499 25.21 -6.08 -7.39
N TYR A 500 25.71 -5.02 -6.72
CA TYR A 500 27.08 -4.57 -6.88
C TYR A 500 28.07 -5.49 -6.16
N VAL A 501 28.99 -6.05 -6.94
CA VAL A 501 30.14 -6.80 -6.43
C VAL A 501 31.29 -5.83 -6.21
N PHE A 502 31.56 -5.47 -4.95
CA PHE A 502 32.71 -4.65 -4.59
C PHE A 502 33.44 -5.23 -3.38
N ASN A 503 34.74 -4.94 -3.29
CA ASN A 503 35.53 -5.26 -2.12
C ASN A 503 35.20 -4.28 -1.00
N VAL A 504 34.50 -4.78 0.04
CA VAL A 504 34.09 -4.00 1.21
C VAL A 504 35.28 -3.31 1.87
N ARG A 505 36.43 -3.98 1.96
CA ARG A 505 37.63 -3.44 2.60
C ARG A 505 38.24 -2.30 1.77
N THR A 506 38.29 -2.45 0.45
CA THR A 506 38.77 -1.39 -0.47
C THR A 506 37.86 -0.17 -0.44
N LEU A 507 36.55 -0.37 -0.56
CA LEU A 507 35.58 0.73 -0.51
C LEU A 507 35.52 1.38 0.87
N TYR A 508 35.74 0.61 1.93
CA TYR A 508 35.89 1.12 3.29
C TYR A 508 37.08 2.07 3.42
N TYR A 509 38.26 1.71 2.90
CA TYR A 509 39.42 2.61 2.93
C TYR A 509 39.21 3.87 2.08
N ARG A 510 38.49 3.75 0.95
CA ARG A 510 38.09 4.91 0.14
C ARG A 510 37.15 5.84 0.91
N ALA A 511 36.09 5.29 1.49
CA ALA A 511 35.10 6.02 2.28
C ALA A 511 35.68 6.64 3.56
N LEU A 512 36.68 5.99 4.18
CA LEU A 512 37.39 6.49 5.35
C LEU A 512 38.34 7.64 5.01
N LYS A 513 38.90 7.66 3.79
CA LYS A 513 39.71 8.76 3.27
C LYS A 513 38.87 9.94 2.79
N PHE A 514 37.60 9.70 2.44
CA PHE A 514 36.69 10.75 1.97
C PHE A 514 36.41 11.77 3.07
N GLN A 515 36.70 13.04 2.77
CA GLN A 515 36.42 14.17 3.67
C GLN A 515 35.04 14.74 3.36
N PHE A 516 34.35 15.20 4.41
CA PHE A 516 33.04 15.86 4.29
C PHE A 516 33.05 16.91 3.18
N ASN A 517 32.12 16.79 2.23
CA ASN A 517 31.89 17.83 1.23
C ASN A 517 30.58 18.59 1.55
N PRO A 518 30.65 19.90 1.90
CA PRO A 518 29.46 20.73 2.10
C PRO A 518 28.55 20.80 0.87
N GLU A 519 29.09 20.64 -0.34
CA GLU A 519 28.31 20.70 -1.59
C GLU A 519 27.33 19.53 -1.73
N HIS A 520 27.59 18.42 -1.03
CA HIS A 520 26.69 17.27 -0.99
C HIS A 520 25.45 17.51 -0.11
N ILE A 521 25.35 18.67 0.57
CA ILE A 521 24.23 19.03 1.45
C ILE A 521 23.18 19.82 0.67
N PHE A 522 22.17 19.11 0.21
CA PHE A 522 21.05 19.72 -0.52
C PHE A 522 19.95 20.14 0.46
N TYR A 523 19.84 21.44 0.66
CA TYR A 523 18.72 22.05 1.36
C TYR A 523 17.52 22.11 0.41
N LYS A 524 16.46 21.39 0.75
CA LYS A 524 15.15 21.58 0.15
C LYS A 524 14.41 22.64 0.96
N GLU A 525 13.72 23.53 0.28
CA GLU A 525 12.81 24.45 0.96
C GLU A 525 11.40 23.91 0.80
N ARG A 526 10.65 23.73 1.90
CA ARG A 526 9.20 23.56 1.79
C ARG A 526 8.61 24.94 1.70
N ASP A 527 8.56 25.43 0.47
CA ASP A 527 7.80 26.63 0.15
C ASP A 527 6.34 26.26 -0.12
N TYR A 528 5.54 26.13 0.95
CA TYR A 528 4.08 26.22 0.78
C TYR A 528 3.64 27.64 0.38
N GLY A 529 4.58 28.56 0.14
CA GLY A 529 4.35 29.85 -0.48
C GLY A 529 4.08 29.82 -1.98
N MET A 530 4.24 28.69 -2.69
CA MET A 530 3.58 28.57 -4.02
C MET A 530 2.05 28.66 -3.91
N THR A 531 1.48 28.28 -2.75
CA THR A 531 0.08 28.57 -2.43
C THR A 531 -0.15 30.00 -1.90
N LYS A 532 0.89 30.74 -1.46
CA LYS A 532 0.75 32.18 -1.15
C LYS A 532 0.66 33.04 -2.41
N GLN A 533 1.15 32.59 -3.57
CA GLN A 533 1.00 33.34 -4.82
C GLN A 533 -0.36 33.13 -5.49
N LEU A 534 -1.06 32.03 -5.18
CA LEU A 534 -2.43 31.81 -5.65
C LEU A 534 -3.44 32.21 -4.56
N LEU A 535 -3.43 33.50 -4.22
CA LEU A 535 -4.62 34.13 -3.66
C LEU A 535 -5.68 34.17 -4.77
N PHE A 536 -6.46 33.10 -4.90
CA PHE A 536 -7.64 33.14 -5.75
C PHE A 536 -8.66 34.07 -5.12
N LYS A 537 -8.60 35.36 -5.48
CA LYS A 537 -9.56 36.37 -5.00
C LYS A 537 -10.96 36.07 -5.52
N LYS A 538 -11.05 35.34 -6.64
CA LYS A 538 -12.30 34.95 -7.29
C LYS A 538 -12.28 33.45 -7.62
N LYS A 539 -13.44 32.79 -7.48
CA LYS A 539 -13.66 31.38 -7.84
C LYS A 539 -13.18 31.03 -9.25
N ILE A 540 -13.23 31.97 -10.18
CA ILE A 540 -12.81 31.78 -11.57
C ILE A 540 -11.30 31.54 -11.73
N GLU A 541 -10.48 32.13 -10.86
CA GLU A 541 -9.01 31.99 -10.90
C GLU A 541 -8.60 30.59 -10.40
N PHE A 542 -9.30 30.07 -9.37
CA PHE A 542 -9.14 28.69 -8.92
C PHE A 542 -9.57 27.69 -10.00
N LEU A 543 -10.71 27.95 -10.65
CA LEU A 543 -11.17 27.13 -11.76
C LEU A 543 -10.19 27.17 -12.93
N ALA A 544 -9.58 28.31 -13.23
CA ALA A 544 -8.56 28.42 -14.28
C ALA A 544 -7.32 27.58 -13.95
N ALA A 545 -6.80 27.64 -12.72
CA ALA A 545 -5.66 26.83 -12.29
C ALA A 545 -5.97 25.33 -12.26
N ARG A 546 -7.17 24.94 -11.79
CA ARG A 546 -7.63 23.55 -11.83
C ARG A 546 -7.73 23.05 -13.26
N ASN A 547 -8.31 23.84 -14.16
CA ASN A 547 -8.45 23.52 -15.57
C ASN A 547 -7.08 23.40 -16.27
N ASP A 548 -6.07 24.19 -15.88
CA ASP A 548 -4.72 24.11 -16.47
C ASP A 548 -3.94 22.88 -15.97
N ALA A 549 -4.12 22.51 -14.70
CA ALA A 549 -3.61 21.25 -14.16
C ALA A 549 -4.28 20.03 -14.81
N GLU A 550 -5.61 20.03 -14.92
CA GLU A 550 -6.37 18.99 -15.64
C GLU A 550 -5.95 18.91 -17.11
N LYS A 551 -5.71 20.05 -17.76
CA LYS A 551 -5.16 20.12 -19.12
C LYS A 551 -3.80 19.41 -19.22
N THR A 552 -2.87 19.71 -18.32
CA THR A 552 -1.51 19.14 -18.33
C THR A 552 -1.55 17.63 -18.13
N VAL A 553 -2.29 17.16 -17.12
CA VAL A 553 -2.44 15.74 -16.81
C VAL A 553 -3.10 14.98 -17.96
N ASN A 554 -4.18 15.52 -18.52
CA ASN A 554 -4.87 14.88 -19.64
C ASN A 554 -3.98 14.82 -20.90
N THR A 555 -3.21 15.87 -21.19
CA THR A 555 -2.31 15.92 -22.35
C THR A 555 -1.22 14.83 -22.23
N MET A 556 -0.60 14.70 -21.06
CA MET A 556 0.44 13.68 -20.83
C MET A 556 -0.13 12.26 -20.87
N ASN A 557 -1.32 12.04 -20.30
CA ASN A 557 -1.99 10.73 -20.38
C ASN A 557 -2.36 10.35 -21.81
N ASN A 558 -2.78 11.30 -22.64
CA ASN A 558 -3.09 11.06 -24.04
C ASN A 558 -1.82 10.73 -24.85
N LEU A 559 -0.68 11.40 -24.59
CA LEU A 559 0.61 11.08 -25.21
C LEU A 559 1.10 9.67 -24.82
N LYS A 560 1.01 9.30 -23.53
CA LYS A 560 1.33 7.93 -23.06
C LYS A 560 0.44 6.86 -23.69
N SER A 561 -0.86 7.13 -23.79
CA SER A 561 -1.80 6.20 -24.41
C SER A 561 -1.50 6.02 -25.90
N LEU A 562 -1.14 7.11 -26.60
CA LEU A 562 -0.72 7.05 -28.00
C LEU A 562 0.60 6.28 -28.16
N PHE A 563 1.54 6.45 -27.24
CA PHE A 563 2.81 5.71 -27.24
C PHE A 563 2.56 4.20 -27.23
N PHE A 564 1.85 3.67 -26.23
CA PHE A 564 1.57 2.24 -26.14
C PHE A 564 0.79 1.71 -27.35
N LEU A 565 -0.14 2.51 -27.88
CA LEU A 565 -0.92 2.13 -29.06
C LEU A 565 -0.04 2.02 -30.32
N ILE A 566 0.87 2.96 -30.55
CA ILE A 566 1.78 2.89 -31.71
C ILE A 566 2.80 1.77 -31.53
N GLU A 567 3.33 1.56 -30.33
CA GLU A 567 4.26 0.48 -30.01
C GLU A 567 3.65 -0.90 -30.29
N GLU A 568 2.42 -1.13 -29.83
CA GLU A 568 1.67 -2.35 -30.11
C GLU A 568 1.47 -2.58 -31.62
N ARG A 569 1.21 -1.51 -32.38
CA ARG A 569 1.01 -1.59 -33.83
C ARG A 569 2.30 -1.91 -34.57
N ILE A 570 3.41 -1.23 -34.24
CA ILE A 570 4.69 -1.46 -34.88
C ILE A 570 5.20 -2.87 -34.56
N SER A 571 5.12 -3.30 -33.29
CA SER A 571 5.54 -4.66 -32.89
C SER A 571 4.75 -5.76 -33.60
N LYS A 572 3.45 -5.56 -33.84
CA LYS A 572 2.60 -6.48 -34.60
C LYS A 572 2.69 -6.32 -36.13
N SER A 573 3.57 -5.44 -36.64
CA SER A 573 3.62 -5.06 -38.06
C SER A 573 2.28 -4.58 -38.63
N ASP A 574 1.42 -4.06 -37.76
CA ASP A 574 0.06 -3.62 -38.06
C ASP A 574 0.04 -2.11 -38.33
N TYR A 575 0.20 -1.75 -39.60
CA TYR A 575 0.23 -0.37 -40.07
C TYR A 575 -1.15 0.14 -40.53
N ASN A 576 -2.21 -0.31 -39.86
CA ASN A 576 -3.57 0.16 -40.11
C ASN A 576 -3.82 1.57 -39.56
N TYR A 577 -4.92 2.16 -39.99
CA TYR A 577 -5.34 3.50 -39.57
C TYR A 577 -5.68 3.52 -38.07
N LEU A 578 -5.06 4.42 -37.30
CA LEU A 578 -5.32 4.63 -35.88
C LEU A 578 -6.63 5.40 -35.67
N ASN A 579 -7.62 4.75 -35.07
CA ASN A 579 -8.90 5.36 -34.68
C ASN A 579 -9.36 5.01 -33.25
N GLU A 580 -8.63 4.16 -32.51
CA GLU A 580 -9.03 3.72 -31.16
C GLU A 580 -8.65 4.70 -30.03
N LEU A 581 -7.93 5.79 -30.33
CA LEU A 581 -7.48 6.72 -29.29
C LEU A 581 -8.62 7.61 -28.79
N GLU A 582 -9.09 7.37 -27.56
CA GLU A 582 -10.01 8.25 -26.85
C GLU A 582 -9.27 9.43 -26.20
N LEU A 583 -9.35 10.61 -26.82
CA LEU A 583 -8.70 11.82 -26.27
C LEU A 583 -9.50 12.43 -25.13
N LYS A 584 -8.89 12.54 -23.95
CA LYS A 584 -9.44 13.29 -22.82
C LYS A 584 -9.08 14.77 -22.91
N GLY A 585 -10.06 15.66 -22.71
CA GLY A 585 -9.87 17.11 -22.70
C GLY A 585 -10.01 17.82 -24.06
N HIS A 586 -9.82 19.14 -24.08
CA HIS A 586 -10.05 19.95 -25.29
C HIS A 586 -9.06 19.64 -26.43
N ARG A 587 -9.58 19.64 -27.66
CA ARG A 587 -8.82 19.39 -28.90
C ARG A 587 -7.57 20.28 -29.04
N ARG A 588 -7.65 21.55 -28.65
CA ARG A 588 -6.52 22.51 -28.73
C ARG A 588 -5.34 22.12 -27.84
N ASN A 589 -5.61 21.49 -26.69
CA ASN A 589 -4.58 21.08 -25.74
C ASN A 589 -3.87 19.80 -26.18
N ASN A 590 -4.51 19.02 -27.04
CA ASN A 590 -4.01 17.77 -27.59
C ASN A 590 -3.56 17.92 -29.06
N SER A 591 -3.17 19.12 -29.47
CA SER A 591 -2.77 19.42 -30.85
C SER A 591 -1.60 18.55 -31.32
N LEU A 592 -0.61 18.32 -30.46
CA LEU A 592 0.52 17.44 -30.74
C LEU A 592 0.09 15.98 -30.91
N VAL A 593 -0.72 15.45 -29.99
CA VAL A 593 -1.27 14.08 -30.08
C VAL A 593 -2.02 13.90 -31.40
N LEU A 594 -2.83 14.89 -31.79
CA LEU A 594 -3.58 14.87 -33.06
C LEU A 594 -2.66 14.98 -34.29
N ALA A 595 -1.61 15.81 -34.23
CA ALA A 595 -0.64 15.93 -35.30
C ALA A 595 0.14 14.62 -35.50
N ILE A 596 0.55 13.97 -34.41
CA ILE A 596 1.23 12.67 -34.45
C ILE A 596 0.29 11.61 -35.03
N VAL A 597 -0.96 11.51 -34.58
CA VAL A 597 -1.94 10.57 -35.16
C VAL A 597 -2.17 10.83 -36.66
N GLN A 598 -2.32 12.09 -37.07
CA GLN A 598 -2.52 12.44 -38.48
C GLN A 598 -1.29 12.14 -39.34
N LYS A 599 -0.10 12.46 -38.85
CA LYS A 599 1.16 12.20 -39.53
C LYS A 599 1.40 10.69 -39.62
N PHE A 600 1.18 9.96 -38.54
CA PHE A 600 1.29 8.49 -38.51
C PHE A 600 0.33 7.86 -39.54
N ASN A 601 -0.96 8.24 -39.51
CA ASN A 601 -1.95 7.73 -40.46
C ASN A 601 -1.62 8.10 -41.91
N LEU A 602 -1.07 9.29 -42.15
CA LEU A 602 -0.61 9.70 -43.48
C LEU A 602 0.57 8.84 -43.95
N LEU A 603 1.54 8.57 -43.08
CA LEU A 603 2.72 7.76 -43.40
C LEU A 603 2.35 6.30 -43.66
N VAL A 604 1.37 5.75 -42.94
CA VAL A 604 1.01 4.33 -43.04
C VAL A 604 -0.08 4.02 -44.09
N THR A 605 -0.99 4.96 -44.34
CA THR A 605 -2.13 4.76 -45.25
C THR A 605 -2.16 5.70 -46.47
N GLY A 606 -1.36 6.78 -46.47
CA GLY A 606 -1.35 7.80 -47.52
C GLY A 606 -2.60 8.70 -47.52
N ARG A 607 -3.43 8.67 -46.46
CA ARG A 607 -4.69 9.43 -46.37
C ARG A 607 -4.64 10.46 -45.22
N LYS A 608 -5.17 11.67 -45.46
CA LYS A 608 -5.23 12.78 -44.47
C LYS A 608 -6.55 12.88 -43.68
N ARG A 609 -7.56 12.02 -43.88
CA ARG A 609 -8.97 12.34 -43.47
C ARG A 609 -9.29 12.09 -41.99
N PHE A 610 -9.70 13.15 -41.30
CA PHE A 610 -10.36 13.15 -40.00
C PHE A 610 -11.84 13.56 -40.19
N SER A 611 -12.72 12.65 -40.60
CA SER A 611 -14.18 12.90 -40.67
C SER A 611 -14.95 11.72 -40.10
N LYS A 612 -15.90 12.01 -39.20
CA LYS A 612 -16.73 11.05 -38.44
C LYS A 612 -17.85 10.43 -39.28
N THR A 613 -17.97 10.83 -40.54
CA THR A 613 -19.01 10.38 -41.49
C THR A 613 -18.33 9.97 -42.78
N MET A 614 -18.04 8.68 -42.93
CA MET A 614 -18.05 7.91 -44.18
C MET A 614 -17.61 6.47 -43.86
N GLU A 615 -18.45 5.50 -44.22
CA GLU A 615 -18.21 4.08 -44.05
C GLU A 615 -16.96 3.60 -44.79
N ARG A 616 -16.39 2.51 -44.26
CA ARG A 616 -15.07 1.96 -44.55
C ARG A 616 -15.01 1.32 -45.93
N ASP A 617 -14.03 1.71 -46.74
CA ASP A 617 -13.36 0.77 -47.65
C ASP A 617 -12.09 0.30 -46.97
N SER A 618 -12.12 -0.90 -46.40
CA SER A 618 -10.93 -1.59 -45.93
C SER A 618 -10.02 -1.90 -47.12
N ILE A 619 -8.77 -1.46 -47.04
CA ILE A 619 -7.75 -1.94 -47.97
C ILE A 619 -7.50 -3.40 -47.59
N LYS A 620 -7.93 -4.34 -48.43
CA LYS A 620 -7.72 -5.77 -48.17
C LYS A 620 -6.22 -6.06 -48.10
N ASN A 621 -5.78 -6.71 -47.02
CA ASN A 621 -4.40 -7.18 -46.81
C ASN A 621 -4.00 -8.36 -47.72
N GLU A 622 -4.79 -8.69 -48.74
CA GLU A 622 -4.45 -9.78 -49.66
C GLU A 622 -3.22 -9.39 -50.51
N PRO A 623 -2.28 -10.32 -50.76
CA PRO A 623 -1.18 -10.07 -51.68
C PRO A 623 -1.75 -9.75 -53.06
N LEU A 624 -1.60 -8.50 -53.48
CA LEU A 624 -2.08 -7.86 -54.73
C LEU A 624 -1.66 -8.56 -56.05
N TYR A 625 -1.01 -9.73 -55.99
CA TYR A 625 -0.22 -10.26 -57.08
C TYR A 625 -0.90 -11.32 -57.95
N CYS A 626 -1.99 -11.98 -57.53
CA CYS A 626 -2.55 -13.10 -58.31
C CYS A 626 -4.02 -12.95 -58.70
N ASP A 627 -4.89 -12.51 -57.79
CA ASP A 627 -6.34 -12.63 -58.02
C ASP A 627 -6.95 -11.47 -58.84
N THR A 628 -6.48 -10.25 -58.62
CA THR A 628 -7.03 -9.05 -59.27
C THR A 628 -6.69 -8.98 -60.75
N ILE A 629 -5.45 -9.34 -61.13
CA ILE A 629 -5.01 -9.41 -62.53
C ILE A 629 -5.69 -10.56 -63.28
N LYS A 630 -5.83 -11.74 -62.65
CA LYS A 630 -6.59 -12.86 -63.22
C LYS A 630 -8.05 -12.48 -63.45
N ARG A 631 -8.71 -11.81 -62.51
CA ARG A 631 -10.10 -11.33 -62.67
C ARG A 631 -10.23 -10.24 -63.73
N LEU A 632 -9.27 -9.32 -63.83
CA LEU A 632 -9.21 -8.31 -64.90
C LEU A 632 -9.12 -8.96 -66.29
N LEU A 633 -8.26 -9.97 -66.44
CA LEU A 633 -8.11 -10.73 -67.69
C LEU A 633 -9.36 -11.57 -68.00
N LEU A 634 -9.94 -12.23 -66.99
CA LEU A 634 -11.19 -12.99 -67.13
C LEU A 634 -12.37 -12.10 -67.55
N LYS A 635 -12.52 -10.93 -66.94
CA LYS A 635 -13.58 -9.97 -67.27
C LYS A 635 -13.34 -9.27 -68.61
N ALA A 636 -12.08 -9.11 -69.03
CA ALA A 636 -11.75 -8.64 -70.36
C ALA A 636 -12.15 -9.66 -71.46
N LEU A 637 -12.17 -10.96 -71.15
CA LEU A 637 -12.59 -11.98 -72.13
C LEU A 637 -14.06 -11.88 -72.53
N SER A 638 -14.93 -11.33 -71.68
CA SER A 638 -16.36 -11.14 -71.95
C SER A 638 -16.73 -9.82 -72.67
N LEU A 639 -15.76 -8.93 -72.93
CA LEU A 639 -15.98 -7.65 -73.62
C LEU A 639 -15.83 -7.79 -75.16
N LYS A 640 -16.48 -6.92 -75.94
CA LYS A 640 -16.31 -6.87 -77.42
C LYS A 640 -14.85 -6.60 -77.80
N LYS A 641 -14.35 -7.20 -78.89
CA LYS A 641 -12.92 -7.24 -79.30
C LYS A 641 -12.25 -5.85 -79.34
N GLN A 642 -12.98 -4.80 -79.70
CA GLN A 642 -12.51 -3.41 -79.74
C GLN A 642 -12.28 -2.79 -78.35
N LEU A 643 -13.03 -3.19 -77.32
CA LEU A 643 -12.94 -2.64 -75.96
C LEU A 643 -11.98 -3.41 -75.05
N LYS A 644 -11.63 -4.66 -75.40
CA LYS A 644 -10.73 -5.52 -74.60
C LYS A 644 -9.38 -4.86 -74.33
N LYS A 645 -8.73 -4.35 -75.39
CA LYS A 645 -7.39 -3.73 -75.27
C LYS A 645 -7.40 -2.48 -74.39
N ALA A 646 -8.44 -1.63 -74.50
CA ALA A 646 -8.55 -0.41 -73.70
C ALA A 646 -8.85 -0.73 -72.23
N TYR A 647 -9.74 -1.68 -71.95
CA TYR A 647 -10.10 -2.08 -70.58
C TYR A 647 -8.92 -2.71 -69.84
N VAL A 648 -8.19 -3.63 -70.49
CA VAL A 648 -6.98 -4.25 -69.90
C VAL A 648 -5.88 -3.21 -69.70
N LYS A 649 -5.65 -2.31 -70.68
CA LYS A 649 -4.65 -1.25 -70.55
C LYS A 649 -4.97 -0.29 -69.39
N ASN A 650 -6.24 0.09 -69.22
CA ASN A 650 -6.67 0.95 -68.12
C ASN A 650 -6.56 0.23 -66.77
N GLY A 651 -6.97 -1.04 -66.67
CA GLY A 651 -6.86 -1.83 -65.44
C GLY A 651 -5.41 -2.12 -65.04
N ILE A 652 -4.51 -2.37 -66.00
CA ILE A 652 -3.07 -2.48 -65.74
C ILE A 652 -2.51 -1.13 -65.28
N SER A 653 -2.90 -0.02 -65.92
CA SER A 653 -2.46 1.32 -65.51
C SER A 653 -2.95 1.70 -64.10
N GLU A 654 -4.19 1.35 -63.73
CA GLU A 654 -4.70 1.50 -62.37
C GLU A 654 -3.94 0.62 -61.38
N TRP A 655 -3.66 -0.64 -61.72
CA TRP A 655 -2.87 -1.54 -60.88
C TRP A 655 -1.43 -1.07 -60.70
N GLU A 656 -0.76 -0.60 -61.76
CA GLU A 656 0.59 -0.02 -61.67
C GLU A 656 0.60 1.22 -60.77
N LYS A 657 -0.45 2.05 -60.83
CA LYS A 657 -0.63 3.19 -59.91
C LYS A 657 -0.80 2.72 -58.46
N GLU A 658 -1.59 1.68 -58.20
CA GLU A 658 -1.77 1.10 -56.87
C GLU A 658 -0.48 0.44 -56.33
N LEU A 659 0.24 -0.30 -57.17
CA LEU A 659 1.50 -0.95 -56.81
C LEU A 659 2.58 0.09 -56.49
N LYS A 660 2.67 1.17 -57.30
CA LYS A 660 3.58 2.29 -57.04
C LYS A 660 3.23 2.99 -55.72
N LYS A 661 1.94 3.14 -55.41
CA LYS A 661 1.45 3.67 -54.14
C LYS A 661 1.78 2.75 -52.96
N TYR A 662 1.61 1.43 -53.10
CA TYR A 662 1.96 0.45 -52.07
C TYR A 662 3.47 0.40 -51.79
N LYS A 663 4.32 0.40 -52.83
CA LYS A 663 5.79 0.46 -52.68
C LYS A 663 6.22 1.74 -51.98
N SER A 664 5.61 2.88 -52.33
CA SER A 664 5.83 4.16 -51.64
C SER A 664 5.40 4.12 -50.17
N LEU A 665 4.32 3.40 -49.83
CA LEU A 665 3.85 3.26 -48.45
C LEU A 665 4.73 2.33 -47.61
N LYS A 666 5.38 1.34 -48.23
CA LYS A 666 6.33 0.46 -47.54
C LYS A 666 7.60 1.23 -47.14
N SER A 667 8.08 2.14 -47.98
CA SER A 667 9.21 3.02 -47.65
C SER A 667 8.87 4.05 -46.55
N THR A 668 7.62 4.52 -46.45
CA THR A 668 7.21 5.48 -45.42
C THR A 668 6.97 4.87 -44.04
N ARG A 669 6.96 3.53 -43.91
CA ARG A 669 6.91 2.84 -42.61
C ARG A 669 8.17 3.08 -41.77
N LEU A 670 9.34 3.19 -42.41
CA LEU A 670 10.57 3.56 -41.72
C LEU A 670 10.48 4.97 -41.14
N ILE A 671 9.83 5.89 -41.85
CA ILE A 671 9.55 7.24 -41.37
C ILE A 671 8.56 7.23 -40.19
N ALA A 672 7.58 6.31 -40.20
CA ALA A 672 6.64 6.14 -39.08
C ALA A 672 7.34 5.63 -37.81
N ASN A 673 8.39 4.81 -37.96
CA ASN A 673 9.23 4.39 -36.84
C ASN A 673 10.01 5.57 -36.24
N GLN A 674 10.55 6.48 -37.08
CA GLN A 674 11.18 7.72 -36.59
C GLN A 674 10.18 8.64 -35.87
N LEU A 675 8.92 8.69 -36.33
CA LEU A 675 7.86 9.43 -35.64
C LEU A 675 7.52 8.84 -34.28
N PHE A 676 7.54 7.51 -34.15
CA PHE A 676 7.36 6.83 -32.87
C PHE A 676 8.54 7.09 -31.91
N TRP A 677 9.77 7.14 -32.43
CA TRP A 677 10.95 7.49 -31.66
C TRP A 677 10.85 8.90 -31.03
N ILE A 678 10.38 9.89 -31.80
CA ILE A 678 10.09 11.25 -31.27
C ILE A 678 9.06 11.19 -30.14
N LEU A 679 8.02 10.36 -30.25
CA LEU A 679 7.02 10.20 -29.19
C LEU A 679 7.62 9.54 -27.94
N SER A 680 8.54 8.59 -28.10
CA SER A 680 9.31 7.97 -27.02
C SER A 680 10.08 9.01 -26.20
N GLU A 681 10.78 9.93 -26.89
CA GLU A 681 11.54 11.01 -26.26
C GLU A 681 10.65 11.98 -25.48
N ILE A 682 9.52 12.38 -26.06
CA ILE A 682 8.56 13.31 -25.42
C ILE A 682 7.95 12.71 -24.15
N VAL A 683 7.69 11.40 -24.17
CA VAL A 683 7.06 10.71 -23.04
C VAL A 683 8.09 10.25 -22.00
N GLY A 684 9.37 10.14 -22.38
CA GLY A 684 10.46 9.68 -21.52
C GLY A 684 10.37 8.19 -21.20
N ILE A 685 9.91 7.37 -22.15
CA ILE A 685 9.82 5.91 -22.02
C ILE A 685 10.77 5.27 -23.04
N GLU A 686 11.57 4.31 -22.61
CA GLU A 686 12.41 3.47 -23.49
C GLU A 686 11.56 2.40 -24.17
N THR A 687 11.83 2.11 -25.45
CA THR A 687 11.11 1.11 -26.24
C THR A 687 12.03 -0.07 -26.59
N ASP A 688 11.48 -1.29 -26.56
CA ASP A 688 12.18 -2.51 -26.99
C ASP A 688 12.27 -2.64 -28.52
N LEU A 689 11.67 -1.70 -29.27
CA LEU A 689 11.72 -1.67 -30.73
C LEU A 689 13.09 -1.18 -31.20
N ASN A 690 13.80 -2.02 -31.96
CA ASN A 690 15.10 -1.70 -32.53
C ASN A 690 14.98 -0.69 -33.70
N ILE A 691 14.86 0.59 -33.36
CA ILE A 691 14.72 1.72 -34.30
C ILE A 691 16.01 2.53 -34.24
N ASN A 692 16.76 2.53 -35.34
CA ASN A 692 17.94 3.40 -35.47
C ASN A 692 17.48 4.82 -35.78
N PRO A 693 17.79 5.82 -34.93
CA PRO A 693 17.38 7.20 -35.16
C PRO A 693 18.09 7.80 -36.38
N ASP A 694 17.31 8.48 -37.23
CA ASP A 694 17.81 9.26 -38.37
C ASP A 694 17.55 10.75 -38.07
N GLU A 695 18.60 11.47 -37.66
CA GLU A 695 18.49 12.86 -37.21
C GLU A 695 17.90 13.80 -38.28
N GLU A 696 18.23 13.60 -39.55
CA GLU A 696 17.72 14.43 -40.63
C GLU A 696 16.20 14.23 -40.79
N MET A 697 15.77 12.97 -40.73
CA MET A 697 14.37 12.59 -40.81
C MET A 697 13.57 13.01 -39.57
N ILE A 698 14.16 12.87 -38.38
CA ILE A 698 13.59 13.32 -37.11
C ILE A 698 13.37 14.83 -37.14
N ASN A 699 14.37 15.61 -37.55
CA ASN A 699 14.26 17.06 -37.65
C ASN A 699 13.22 17.48 -38.70
N HIS A 700 13.12 16.74 -39.82
CA HIS A 700 12.06 16.96 -40.78
C HIS A 700 10.66 16.67 -40.20
N LEU A 701 10.51 15.59 -39.43
CA LEU A 701 9.26 15.24 -38.76
C LEU A 701 8.86 16.25 -37.69
N LYS A 702 9.80 16.75 -36.88
CA LYS A 702 9.57 17.82 -35.90
C LYS A 702 9.03 19.09 -36.58
N ALA A 703 9.68 19.50 -37.68
CA ALA A 703 9.22 20.65 -38.46
C ALA A 703 7.82 20.43 -39.06
N ASP A 704 7.54 19.24 -39.59
CA ASP A 704 6.24 18.87 -40.14
C ASP A 704 5.13 18.85 -39.08
N LEU A 705 5.42 18.31 -37.89
CA LEU A 705 4.48 18.32 -36.75
C LEU A 705 4.16 19.75 -36.32
N MET A 706 5.17 20.62 -36.25
CA MET A 706 4.95 22.04 -35.96
C MET A 706 4.10 22.73 -37.02
N ALA A 707 4.33 22.46 -38.31
CA ALA A 707 3.50 22.99 -39.39
C ALA A 707 2.04 22.49 -39.33
N MET A 708 1.83 21.25 -38.87
CA MET A 708 0.48 20.70 -38.64
C MET A 708 -0.23 21.34 -37.45
N ILE A 709 0.51 21.69 -36.40
CA ILE A 709 -0.02 22.31 -35.17
C ILE A 709 -0.29 23.80 -35.39
N ASP A 710 0.62 24.52 -36.02
CA ASP A 710 0.68 25.97 -36.09
C ASP A 710 0.58 26.45 -37.55
N LYS A 711 -0.65 26.47 -38.09
CA LYS A 711 -0.96 26.72 -39.52
C LYS A 711 -0.50 28.08 -40.08
N ASN A 712 0.06 28.97 -39.25
CA ASN A 712 0.38 30.37 -39.58
C ASN A 712 1.87 30.75 -39.43
N THR A 713 2.79 29.80 -39.30
CA THR A 713 4.21 30.13 -39.03
C THR A 713 5.08 30.18 -40.29
N SER A 714 5.60 31.36 -40.61
CA SER A 714 6.67 31.63 -41.57
C SER A 714 8.05 31.42 -40.95
N LEU A 715 8.26 30.30 -40.26
CA LEU A 715 9.54 29.96 -39.62
C LEU A 715 10.40 29.12 -40.58
N SER A 716 11.72 29.28 -40.51
CA SER A 716 12.66 28.38 -41.20
C SER A 716 12.56 26.97 -40.59
N LYS A 717 12.97 25.94 -41.35
CA LYS A 717 12.94 24.53 -40.90
C LYS A 717 13.66 24.34 -39.56
N GLU A 718 14.81 25.00 -39.37
CA GLU A 718 15.58 25.02 -38.12
C GLU A 718 14.85 25.72 -36.99
N GLY A 719 14.20 26.86 -37.26
CA GLY A 719 13.38 27.58 -36.28
C GLY A 719 12.19 26.76 -35.78
N SER A 720 11.58 25.96 -36.65
CA SER A 720 10.49 25.05 -36.27
C SER A 720 10.98 23.89 -35.39
N VAL A 721 12.17 23.35 -35.64
CA VAL A 721 12.77 22.28 -34.80
C VAL A 721 13.09 22.81 -33.41
N LEU A 722 13.76 23.96 -33.30
CA LEU A 722 14.07 24.59 -32.01
C LEU A 722 12.80 24.92 -31.21
N LYS A 723 11.76 25.41 -31.89
CA LYS A 723 10.46 25.66 -31.27
C LYS A 723 9.83 24.35 -30.78
N PHE A 724 9.88 23.28 -31.56
CA PHE A 724 9.39 21.96 -31.14
C PHE A 724 10.11 21.47 -29.88
N ASP A 725 11.45 21.49 -29.88
CA ASP A 725 12.26 20.99 -28.77
C ASP A 725 12.05 21.81 -27.50
N SER A 726 11.93 23.14 -27.61
CA SER A 726 11.62 24.01 -26.47
C SER A 726 10.25 23.76 -25.86
N LEU A 727 9.27 23.30 -26.66
CA LEU A 727 7.90 23.10 -26.21
C LEU A 727 7.64 21.69 -25.70
N TYR A 728 8.38 20.69 -26.21
CA TYR A 728 8.00 19.29 -26.06
C TYR A 728 9.14 18.33 -25.66
N MET A 729 10.42 18.71 -25.76
CA MET A 729 11.52 17.81 -25.40
C MET A 729 12.04 18.04 -23.98
N LEU A 730 12.42 16.94 -23.31
CA LEU A 730 13.08 16.93 -22.02
C LEU A 730 14.56 17.26 -22.20
N GLN A 731 15.06 18.38 -21.64
CA GLN A 731 16.50 18.68 -21.68
C GLN A 731 17.27 17.78 -20.70
N VAL A 732 18.16 16.93 -21.24
CA VAL A 732 19.11 16.13 -20.46
C VAL A 732 20.53 16.67 -20.66
N SER A 733 21.24 16.92 -19.56
CA SER A 733 22.67 17.31 -19.55
C SER A 733 23.58 16.09 -19.74
N GLN A 734 24.50 16.12 -20.71
CA GLN A 734 25.42 15.02 -21.03
C GLN A 734 26.62 14.90 -20.06
N ILE A 735 27.06 13.65 -19.81
CA ILE A 735 28.27 13.25 -19.05
C ILE A 735 29.32 12.73 -20.06
N PRO A 736 30.63 13.00 -19.91
CA PRO A 736 31.66 12.58 -20.86
C PRO A 736 32.06 11.11 -20.71
N VAL A 737 32.43 10.49 -21.84
CA VAL A 737 32.88 9.08 -21.95
C VAL A 737 34.39 8.97 -21.79
N ILE A 738 34.86 8.06 -20.93
CA ILE A 738 36.27 7.67 -20.81
C ILE A 738 36.55 6.47 -21.71
N SER A 739 37.66 6.55 -22.45
CA SER A 739 38.09 5.63 -23.50
C SER A 739 39.33 4.84 -23.05
N ASP A 740 39.15 3.79 -22.25
CA ASP A 740 40.06 2.63 -22.35
C ASP A 740 39.40 1.37 -21.78
N LEU A 741 39.22 0.37 -22.65
CA LEU A 741 38.40 -0.83 -22.45
C LEU A 741 39.24 -2.10 -22.22
N ASN A 742 40.57 -2.02 -22.17
CA ASN A 742 41.43 -3.19 -22.36
C ASN A 742 42.00 -3.87 -21.11
N THR A 743 41.65 -3.47 -19.87
CA THR A 743 42.29 -4.07 -18.67
C THR A 743 41.41 -4.35 -17.44
N ILE A 744 40.07 -4.28 -17.52
CA ILE A 744 39.23 -4.28 -16.30
C ILE A 744 38.50 -5.62 -16.00
N PHE A 745 38.50 -6.62 -16.90
CA PHE A 745 37.63 -7.81 -16.76
C PHE A 745 38.31 -9.18 -16.81
N GLU A 746 39.29 -9.45 -15.96
CA GLU A 746 39.65 -10.84 -15.65
C GLU A 746 39.13 -11.25 -14.27
N THR A 747 37.87 -11.74 -14.24
CA THR A 747 37.33 -12.46 -13.07
C THR A 747 37.30 -13.96 -13.38
N LYS A 748 37.99 -14.77 -12.57
CA LYS A 748 37.98 -16.24 -12.69
C LYS A 748 36.59 -16.78 -12.30
N MET A 749 35.91 -17.42 -13.24
CA MET A 749 34.57 -18.02 -13.11
C MET A 749 34.46 -19.07 -11.99
N ASP A 750 35.58 -19.66 -11.60
CA ASP A 750 35.69 -20.73 -10.60
C ASP A 750 35.21 -20.29 -9.20
N ASN A 751 35.16 -18.98 -8.94
CA ASN A 751 34.77 -18.41 -7.64
C ASN A 751 33.32 -17.88 -7.59
N SER A 752 32.47 -18.23 -8.58
CA SER A 752 31.05 -17.89 -8.58
C SER A 752 30.32 -18.50 -7.39
N ILE A 753 29.37 -17.77 -6.80
CA ILE A 753 28.52 -18.27 -5.70
C ILE A 753 27.73 -19.52 -6.11
N PHE A 754 27.40 -19.64 -7.38
CA PHE A 754 26.73 -20.81 -7.92
C PHE A 754 27.62 -22.06 -7.85
N ASN A 755 28.94 -21.93 -7.99
CA ASN A 755 29.90 -23.04 -7.80
C ASN A 755 30.21 -23.37 -6.33
N GLN A 756 29.68 -22.58 -5.38
CA GLN A 756 29.99 -22.67 -3.94
C GLN A 756 28.81 -23.18 -3.10
N ILE A 757 27.65 -23.42 -3.71
CA ILE A 757 26.45 -23.90 -3.04
C ILE A 757 25.91 -25.13 -3.76
N SER A 758 25.33 -26.06 -3.00
CA SER A 758 24.72 -27.27 -3.55
C SER A 758 23.39 -26.96 -4.25
N ILE A 759 22.91 -27.88 -5.08
CA ILE A 759 21.62 -27.75 -5.75
C ILE A 759 20.46 -27.74 -4.75
N GLU A 760 20.61 -28.44 -3.62
CA GLU A 760 19.64 -28.42 -2.51
C GLU A 760 19.61 -27.06 -1.81
N GLU A 761 20.78 -26.44 -1.58
CA GLU A 761 20.89 -25.10 -1.00
C GLU A 761 20.27 -24.04 -1.92
N ALA A 762 20.50 -24.15 -3.23
CA ALA A 762 19.91 -23.24 -4.22
C ALA A 762 18.37 -23.36 -4.32
N ASN A 763 17.79 -24.54 -4.04
CA ASN A 763 16.34 -24.74 -4.06
C ASN A 763 15.66 -24.11 -2.83
N VAL A 764 16.34 -24.12 -1.68
CA VAL A 764 15.84 -23.50 -0.43
C VAL A 764 15.75 -21.98 -0.54
N GLU A 765 16.61 -21.34 -1.35
CA GLU A 765 16.62 -19.89 -1.62
C GLU A 765 15.45 -19.40 -2.50
N GLY A 766 14.62 -20.31 -3.01
CA GLY A 766 13.36 -19.99 -3.69
C GLY A 766 13.39 -20.12 -5.21
N GLU A 767 12.19 -20.22 -5.82
CA GLU A 767 12.00 -20.67 -7.20
C GLU A 767 12.72 -19.83 -8.26
N VAL A 768 12.84 -18.52 -8.03
CA VAL A 768 13.54 -17.60 -8.96
C VAL A 768 15.05 -17.80 -8.88
N PHE A 769 15.60 -17.91 -7.68
CA PHE A 769 17.03 -18.15 -7.46
C PHE A 769 17.44 -19.53 -7.97
N PHE A 770 16.60 -20.53 -7.73
CA PHE A 770 16.82 -21.90 -8.21
C PHE A 770 16.84 -21.99 -9.75
N LYS A 771 15.95 -21.26 -10.45
CA LYS A 771 15.97 -21.20 -11.93
C LYS A 771 17.26 -20.60 -12.49
N GLU A 772 17.78 -19.56 -11.86
CA GLU A 772 19.05 -18.95 -12.26
C GLU A 772 20.26 -19.84 -11.90
N TYR A 773 20.23 -20.55 -10.77
CA TYR A 773 21.22 -21.57 -10.42
C TYR A 773 21.29 -22.70 -11.46
N LEU A 774 20.13 -23.23 -11.87
CA LEU A 774 20.04 -24.29 -12.89
C LEU A 774 20.54 -23.81 -14.25
N LYS A 775 20.22 -22.57 -14.60
CA LYS A 775 20.69 -21.91 -15.83
C LYS A 775 22.19 -21.68 -15.81
N PHE A 776 22.77 -21.29 -14.67
CA PHE A 776 24.21 -21.12 -14.50
C PHE A 776 24.98 -22.44 -14.69
N HIS A 777 24.45 -23.56 -14.21
CA HIS A 777 25.07 -24.89 -14.35
C HIS A 777 24.66 -25.66 -15.61
N ASN A 778 23.88 -25.05 -16.51
CA ASN A 778 23.30 -25.70 -17.70
C ASN A 778 22.54 -27.01 -17.40
N ILE A 779 21.87 -27.09 -16.26
CA ILE A 779 21.06 -28.26 -15.87
C ILE A 779 19.64 -28.07 -16.43
N GLU A 780 19.45 -28.39 -17.72
CA GLU A 780 18.13 -28.36 -18.35
C GLU A 780 17.25 -29.55 -17.91
N HIS A 781 15.99 -29.24 -17.54
CA HIS A 781 14.91 -30.24 -17.48
C HIS A 781 14.68 -30.82 -18.89
N LYS A 782 15.27 -31.98 -19.19
CA LYS A 782 14.87 -32.79 -20.35
C LYS A 782 13.46 -33.36 -20.14
N GLN A 783 12.43 -32.61 -20.55
CA GLN A 783 11.24 -33.23 -21.13
C GLN A 783 11.23 -32.98 -22.63
N LYS A 784 11.78 -33.96 -23.38
CA LYS A 784 11.56 -34.06 -24.82
C LYS A 784 10.07 -34.33 -25.08
N ARG A 785 9.34 -33.34 -25.59
CA ARG A 785 8.23 -33.61 -26.50
C ARG A 785 8.73 -33.42 -27.93
N LYS A 786 9.05 -34.54 -28.59
CA LYS A 786 9.23 -34.60 -30.04
C LYS A 786 7.87 -34.32 -30.69
N PHE A 787 7.76 -33.20 -31.39
CA PHE A 787 6.74 -33.03 -32.43
C PHE A 787 7.19 -33.80 -33.68
N VAL A 788 6.35 -34.72 -34.14
CA VAL A 788 6.41 -35.31 -35.49
C VAL A 788 5.17 -34.81 -36.23
N PRO A 789 5.27 -34.35 -37.50
CA PRO A 789 4.20 -33.61 -38.16
C PRO A 789 3.14 -34.52 -38.80
N ASN A 790 1.88 -34.03 -38.71
CA ASN A 790 0.68 -34.28 -39.51
C ASN A 790 0.26 -35.70 -39.91
N THR A 791 -0.97 -36.08 -39.50
CA THR A 791 -2.07 -36.38 -40.45
C THR A 791 -3.44 -36.44 -39.74
N ASN A 792 -4.42 -35.82 -40.41
CA ASN A 792 -5.86 -36.05 -40.41
C ASN A 792 -6.72 -35.97 -39.13
N ILE A 793 -7.74 -35.12 -39.29
CA ILE A 793 -8.95 -34.94 -38.50
C ILE A 793 -9.66 -36.28 -38.27
N GLN A 794 -9.94 -36.61 -37.01
CA GLN A 794 -11.15 -37.33 -36.63
C GLN A 794 -11.82 -36.64 -35.43
N LYS A 795 -13.14 -36.49 -35.56
CA LYS A 795 -14.05 -35.88 -34.60
C LYS A 795 -14.00 -36.61 -33.25
N TYR A 796 -14.17 -35.85 -32.18
CA TYR A 796 -14.45 -36.33 -30.83
C TYR A 796 -15.42 -37.52 -30.85
N GLN A 797 -14.98 -38.68 -30.35
CA GLN A 797 -15.86 -39.73 -29.82
C GLN A 797 -15.78 -39.67 -28.30
N PHE A 798 -16.92 -39.43 -27.66
CA PHE A 798 -17.07 -39.60 -26.22
C PHE A 798 -17.07 -41.10 -25.87
N PRO A 799 -16.57 -41.50 -24.71
CA PRO A 799 -16.63 -42.90 -24.29
C PRO A 799 -18.08 -43.31 -24.00
N GLU A 800 -18.53 -44.41 -24.60
CA GLU A 800 -19.74 -45.13 -24.18
C GLU A 800 -19.51 -45.75 -22.79
N LEU A 801 -20.34 -45.37 -21.83
CA LEU A 801 -20.47 -46.08 -20.56
C LEU A 801 -21.33 -47.33 -20.79
N ARG A 802 -20.74 -48.52 -20.64
CA ARG A 802 -21.49 -49.77 -20.59
C ARG A 802 -21.90 -50.06 -19.15
N PHE A 803 -23.21 -50.02 -18.91
CA PHE A 803 -23.86 -50.43 -17.68
C PHE A 803 -24.16 -51.93 -17.76
N ASP A 804 -23.16 -52.78 -17.58
CA ASP A 804 -23.32 -54.21 -17.24
C ASP A 804 -21.93 -54.79 -16.92
N GLN A 805 -21.51 -54.68 -15.65
CA GLN A 805 -20.56 -55.56 -14.97
C GLN A 805 -20.64 -55.36 -13.46
#